data_AF-A0A5C4PCQ9-F1
#
_entry.id   AF-A0A5C4PCQ9-F1
#
_cell.length_a   1.000
_cell.length_b   1.000
_cell.length_c   1.000
_cell.angle_alpha   90.00
_cell.angle_beta   90.00
_cell.angle_gamma   90.00
#
_symmetry.space_group_name_H-M   'P 1'
#
loop_
_entity.id
_entity.type
_entity.pdbx_description
1 polymer ?
#
loop_
_entity_poly.entity_id
_entity_poly.type
_entity_poly.pdbx_seq_one_letter_code
_entity_poly.pdbx_strand_id
1 'polypeptide(L)'
;MNRIFTALGVSLWIALMSPTVLGANLKALDVAALPGDRVELKLSFDGPPPTPRGYTTEQPARIALDLPGVTSQLARKTQDLGSGNARSATVVEAGDRTRLIIGLTQLVPYNARVEGNNLFVVVGKGAEPKTIAQAPRPAAAGAVPARSNAPVGRAIRGVDFQRGTQGEGNVVIDLSDPSIAPDIQEREGKIILNFARTQLPEPLRVRLDVKDFATPVQFVNASAGSDRATISIEPGGTFDYSTYQTDNKLTVSVRPMTVEDLRKRDTDRAAYSGEKLSLNFQDIEVRSVLQLIADFTNLNLVASDTVQGGITLRLQNVPWDQALDLVLKTKGLDKRKVGNVLLVAPADEIAARERQELESQKQIADLAPLRRELLQVNYAKAADIAKLFQSVTSAEAKADERGTITVDERTNNIIAYQTQDRLDELRRIVAQLDIPVRQVMIEARIVEANVDYDKSLGVRWGGSVQNQGNWNSSGVTNGSSTTIGTPGSTSTNQPFVDMGAAGNTSGIGIAFITDNVLLDLELTAMEKTGNGEIVSQPKVVTSDKETAKILKGTEIPYQEASSSGATSVSFKEASLSLEVTPQITPDNRIIMEVKVTKDEPDYLNKVQEVPPIKKNEVNAKVLVNDGETIVIGGVFSNTQSKVVDKVPFLGDVPYLGRLFRRDLVSEKKSELLVFLTPRIMNNQAIAVSR
;
A
#
# COMPACT_ATOMS: atom_id res chain seq x y z
N MET A 1 -9.04 53.80 44.48
CA MET A 1 -10.18 53.57 43.57
C MET A 1 -10.35 52.07 43.36
N ASN A 2 -11.58 51.58 43.58
CA ASN A 2 -12.15 50.29 43.15
C ASN A 2 -11.39 49.01 43.56
N ARG A 3 -11.61 48.43 44.76
CA ARG A 3 -12.77 47.59 45.12
C ARG A 3 -13.91 47.56 44.11
N ILE A 4 -13.83 46.60 43.20
CA ILE A 4 -14.88 45.90 42.41
C ILE A 4 -14.06 45.22 41.31
N PHE A 5 -13.82 43.90 41.41
CA PHE A 5 -13.41 42.94 40.34
C PHE A 5 -12.79 41.65 40.91
N THR A 6 -13.21 41.21 42.10
CA THR A 6 -12.79 39.93 42.71
C THR A 6 -13.99 39.03 43.04
N ALA A 7 -14.96 38.93 42.13
CA ALA A 7 -16.11 38.04 42.30
C ALA A 7 -16.67 37.42 41.00
N LEU A 8 -15.93 37.43 39.88
CA LEU A 8 -16.41 36.86 38.62
C LEU A 8 -15.39 36.02 37.82
N GLY A 9 -14.28 35.61 38.45
CA GLY A 9 -13.21 34.85 37.79
C GLY A 9 -12.99 33.42 38.27
N VAL A 10 -13.73 32.92 39.26
CA VAL A 10 -13.46 31.61 39.90
C VAL A 10 -14.63 30.62 39.77
N SER A 11 -15.78 31.02 39.23
CA SER A 11 -16.94 30.14 39.00
C SER A 11 -16.98 29.47 37.62
N LEU A 12 -15.98 29.71 36.74
CA LEU A 12 -15.91 29.14 35.39
C LEU A 12 -14.79 28.09 35.22
N TRP A 13 -14.33 27.46 36.31
CA TRP A 13 -13.29 26.42 36.29
C TRP A 13 -13.67 25.11 36.99
N ILE A 14 -14.95 24.92 37.37
CA ILE A 14 -15.46 23.70 38.04
C ILE A 14 -16.55 22.98 37.21
N ALA A 15 -16.85 23.42 35.99
CA ALA A 15 -17.91 22.81 35.15
C ALA A 15 -17.43 22.02 33.93
N LEU A 16 -16.14 21.61 33.89
CA LEU A 16 -15.56 20.78 32.81
C LEU A 16 -14.73 19.62 33.37
N MET A 17 -15.27 18.92 34.37
CA MET A 17 -14.81 17.59 34.76
C MET A 17 -15.93 16.59 34.47
N SER A 18 -16.03 16.19 33.20
CA SER A 18 -16.76 14.99 32.81
C SER A 18 -16.04 13.77 33.37
N PRO A 19 -16.75 12.79 33.97
CA PRO A 19 -16.10 11.62 34.56
C PRO A 19 -15.42 10.82 33.45
N THR A 20 -14.09 10.69 33.49
CA THR A 20 -13.38 9.71 32.68
C THR A 20 -13.83 8.33 33.14
N VAL A 21 -14.57 7.63 32.29
CA VAL A 21 -14.88 6.21 32.47
C VAL A 21 -13.54 5.48 32.48
N LEU A 22 -13.18 4.90 33.64
CA LEU A 22 -12.03 4.00 33.76
C LEU A 22 -12.22 2.85 32.76
N GLY A 23 -11.41 2.82 31.70
CA GLY A 23 -11.40 1.71 30.75
C GLY A 23 -10.85 0.46 31.44
N ALA A 24 -11.65 -0.61 31.47
CA ALA A 24 -11.25 -1.89 32.03
C ALA A 24 -10.43 -2.67 31.00
N ASN A 25 -9.21 -3.08 31.33
CA ASN A 25 -8.35 -3.86 30.43
C ASN A 25 -8.61 -5.35 30.61
N LEU A 26 -8.78 -6.06 29.48
CA LEU A 26 -8.98 -7.50 29.46
C LEU A 26 -7.64 -8.22 29.61
N LYS A 27 -7.45 -8.94 30.73
CA LYS A 27 -6.18 -9.59 31.09
C LYS A 27 -6.12 -11.08 30.78
N ALA A 28 -7.22 -11.80 30.96
CA ALA A 28 -7.27 -13.24 30.74
C ALA A 28 -8.60 -13.68 30.11
N LEU A 29 -8.52 -14.71 29.27
CA LEU A 29 -9.65 -15.40 28.66
C LEU A 29 -9.49 -16.88 29.00
N ASP A 30 -10.30 -17.37 29.93
CA ASP A 30 -10.34 -18.77 30.33
C ASP A 30 -11.56 -19.46 29.70
N VAL A 31 -11.38 -20.72 29.31
CA VAL A 31 -12.41 -21.53 28.64
C VAL A 31 -12.67 -22.77 29.47
N ALA A 32 -13.94 -23.02 29.81
CA ALA A 32 -14.36 -24.24 30.49
C ALA A 32 -15.49 -24.93 29.73
N ALA A 33 -15.34 -26.23 29.48
CA ALA A 33 -16.41 -27.06 28.93
C ALA A 33 -17.35 -27.49 30.07
N LEU A 34 -18.65 -27.24 29.92
CA LEU A 34 -19.69 -27.63 30.87
C LEU A 34 -20.46 -28.86 30.34
N PRO A 35 -21.03 -29.70 31.22
CA PRO A 35 -21.87 -30.82 30.80
C PRO A 35 -23.05 -30.37 29.94
N GLY A 36 -23.33 -31.14 28.89
CA GLY A 36 -24.45 -30.90 27.95
C GLY A 36 -24.12 -30.01 26.76
N ASP A 37 -22.93 -30.13 26.17
CA ASP A 37 -22.50 -29.39 24.98
C ASP A 37 -22.50 -27.85 25.14
N ARG A 38 -22.15 -27.39 26.35
CA ARG A 38 -22.08 -25.97 26.72
C ARG A 38 -20.63 -25.56 26.93
N VAL A 39 -20.31 -24.34 26.53
CA VAL A 39 -18.99 -23.72 26.75
C VAL A 39 -19.18 -22.44 27.54
N GLU A 40 -18.43 -22.29 28.63
CA GLU A 40 -18.33 -21.04 29.39
C GLU A 40 -16.98 -20.38 29.10
N LEU A 41 -17.04 -19.10 28.72
CA LEU A 41 -15.90 -18.22 28.53
C LEU A 41 -15.87 -17.24 29.69
N LYS A 42 -14.77 -17.24 30.45
CA LYS A 42 -14.55 -16.29 31.55
C LYS A 42 -13.51 -15.27 31.12
N LEU A 43 -13.94 -14.02 30.96
CA LEU A 43 -13.10 -12.87 30.67
C LEU A 43 -12.78 -12.14 31.97
N SER A 44 -11.50 -12.03 32.31
CA SER A 44 -11.04 -11.39 33.55
C SER A 44 -10.45 -10.00 33.26
N PHE A 45 -10.94 -8.99 33.98
CA PHE A 45 -10.56 -7.58 33.80
C PHE A 45 -9.85 -7.01 35.03
N ASP A 46 -9.09 -5.93 34.86
CA ASP A 46 -8.46 -5.20 35.97
C ASP A 46 -9.39 -4.18 36.67
N GLY A 47 -10.55 -3.92 36.08
CA GLY A 47 -11.65 -3.12 36.65
C GLY A 47 -13.01 -3.75 36.35
N PRO A 48 -14.13 -3.20 36.88
CA PRO A 48 -15.47 -3.71 36.59
C PRO A 48 -15.78 -3.56 35.09
N PRO A 49 -16.10 -4.66 34.36
CA PRO A 49 -16.31 -4.58 32.93
C PRO A 49 -17.66 -3.92 32.57
N PRO A 50 -17.72 -3.20 31.44
CA PRO A 50 -18.96 -2.62 30.95
C PRO A 50 -19.92 -3.71 30.44
N THR A 51 -21.22 -3.43 30.46
CA THR A 51 -22.24 -4.38 30.00
C THR A 51 -22.05 -4.71 28.51
N PRO A 52 -21.91 -5.98 28.12
CA PRO A 52 -21.63 -6.36 26.74
C PRO A 52 -22.83 -6.13 25.83
N ARG A 53 -22.59 -5.67 24.61
CA ARG A 53 -23.60 -5.61 23.54
C ARG A 53 -23.30 -6.69 22.52
N GLY A 54 -24.20 -7.64 22.31
CA GLY A 54 -23.95 -8.75 21.38
C GLY A 54 -25.00 -8.89 20.28
N TYR A 55 -24.59 -9.49 19.19
CA TYR A 55 -25.45 -9.93 18.10
C TYR A 55 -24.94 -11.26 17.53
N THR A 56 -25.82 -12.00 16.86
CA THR A 56 -25.52 -13.31 16.29
C THR A 56 -25.70 -13.32 14.77
N THR A 57 -24.88 -14.08 14.06
CA THR A 57 -24.96 -14.28 12.61
C THR A 57 -25.13 -15.78 12.33
N GLU A 58 -26.01 -16.16 11.40
CA GLU A 58 -26.34 -17.58 11.12
C GLU A 58 -25.45 -18.24 10.07
N GLN A 59 -24.94 -17.50 9.09
CA GLN A 59 -24.12 -18.04 8.00
C GLN A 59 -22.88 -17.17 7.75
N PRO A 60 -21.69 -17.54 8.25
CA PRO A 60 -21.41 -18.64 9.18
C PRO A 60 -21.90 -18.37 10.61
N ALA A 61 -22.25 -19.41 11.37
CA ALA A 61 -22.76 -19.30 12.74
C ALA A 61 -21.72 -18.65 13.67
N ARG A 62 -21.99 -17.43 14.14
CA ARG A 62 -21.08 -16.65 14.99
C ARG A 62 -21.84 -15.83 16.04
N ILE A 63 -21.23 -15.67 17.20
CA ILE A 63 -21.68 -14.72 18.24
C ILE A 63 -20.62 -13.63 18.34
N ALA A 64 -21.00 -12.37 18.18
CA ALA A 64 -20.13 -11.22 18.36
C ALA A 64 -20.57 -10.42 19.60
N LEU A 65 -19.65 -10.17 20.53
CA LEU A 65 -19.87 -9.39 21.75
C LEU A 65 -18.94 -8.18 21.77
N ASP A 66 -19.53 -6.99 21.76
CA ASP A 66 -18.85 -5.70 21.83
C ASP A 66 -18.75 -5.21 23.27
N LEU A 67 -17.52 -4.95 23.70
CA LEU A 67 -17.14 -4.38 24.98
C LEU A 67 -16.62 -2.95 24.74
N PRO A 68 -17.46 -1.92 24.94
CA PRO A 68 -17.05 -0.52 24.74
C PRO A 68 -16.09 -0.08 25.84
N GLY A 69 -15.03 0.66 25.51
CA GLY A 69 -14.07 1.18 26.48
C GLY A 69 -13.13 0.13 27.10
N VAL A 70 -13.06 -1.07 26.52
CA VAL A 70 -12.16 -2.14 26.94
C VAL A 70 -11.00 -2.25 25.95
N THR A 71 -9.76 -2.27 26.46
CA THR A 71 -8.57 -2.61 25.65
C THR A 71 -8.11 -4.05 25.96
N SER A 72 -7.57 -4.76 24.96
CA SER A 72 -7.20 -6.17 25.11
C SER A 72 -5.71 -6.36 25.39
N GLN A 73 -5.36 -6.80 26.61
CA GLN A 73 -3.99 -7.17 27.02
C GLN A 73 -3.75 -8.68 27.00
N LEU A 74 -4.58 -9.45 26.29
CA LEU A 74 -4.43 -10.90 26.15
C LEU A 74 -3.15 -11.28 25.40
N ALA A 75 -2.40 -12.25 25.94
CA ALA A 75 -1.19 -12.78 25.30
C ALA A 75 -1.48 -13.50 23.96
N ARG A 76 -2.68 -14.07 23.79
CA ARG A 76 -3.15 -14.68 22.54
C ARG A 76 -4.53 -14.13 22.17
N LYS A 77 -4.64 -13.54 20.98
CA LYS A 77 -5.90 -12.94 20.48
C LYS A 77 -6.88 -13.96 19.90
N THR A 78 -6.42 -15.16 19.58
CA THR A 78 -7.26 -16.27 19.09
C THR A 78 -6.98 -17.53 19.89
N GLN A 79 -8.04 -18.22 20.30
CA GLN A 79 -7.97 -19.47 21.05
C GLN A 79 -8.98 -20.47 20.49
N ASP A 80 -8.50 -21.68 20.19
CA ASP A 80 -9.37 -22.80 19.80
C ASP A 80 -10.03 -23.40 21.03
N LEU A 81 -11.37 -23.53 20.98
CA LEU A 81 -12.17 -23.95 22.12
C LEU A 81 -12.35 -25.47 22.17
N GLY A 82 -12.15 -26.16 21.03
CA GLY A 82 -11.91 -27.60 20.89
C GLY A 82 -13.00 -28.56 21.39
N SER A 83 -14.01 -28.07 22.11
CA SER A 83 -15.04 -28.86 22.78
C SER A 83 -16.42 -28.25 22.55
N GLY A 84 -17.31 -29.05 21.99
CA GLY A 84 -18.70 -28.73 21.73
C GLY A 84 -18.99 -27.88 20.49
N ASN A 85 -20.13 -27.19 20.49
CA ASN A 85 -20.60 -26.38 19.34
C ASN A 85 -19.73 -25.13 19.05
N ALA A 86 -18.97 -24.62 20.04
CA ALA A 86 -18.06 -23.49 19.87
C ALA A 86 -16.66 -23.95 19.43
N ARG A 87 -16.17 -23.43 18.30
CA ARG A 87 -14.92 -23.86 17.65
C ARG A 87 -13.74 -22.96 18.00
N SER A 88 -13.92 -21.64 17.97
CA SER A 88 -12.87 -20.67 18.24
C SER A 88 -13.42 -19.42 18.93
N ALA A 89 -12.58 -18.76 19.72
CA ALA A 89 -12.81 -17.42 20.24
C ALA A 89 -11.70 -16.50 19.75
N THR A 90 -12.07 -15.37 19.15
CA THR A 90 -11.14 -14.35 18.65
C THR A 90 -11.50 -12.99 19.22
N VAL A 91 -10.51 -12.30 19.79
CA VAL A 91 -10.64 -10.96 20.34
C VAL A 91 -10.02 -9.96 19.37
N VAL A 92 -10.83 -9.03 18.87
CA VAL A 92 -10.44 -8.00 17.91
C VAL A 92 -10.68 -6.63 18.52
N GLU A 93 -9.69 -5.76 18.49
CA GLU A 93 -9.78 -4.40 19.01
C GLU A 93 -9.95 -3.42 17.84
N ALA A 94 -10.95 -2.55 17.92
CA ALA A 94 -11.27 -1.60 16.86
C ALA A 94 -11.69 -0.25 17.46
N GLY A 95 -10.74 0.68 17.58
CA GLY A 95 -10.96 1.98 18.21
C GLY A 95 -11.26 1.82 19.71
N ASP A 96 -12.32 2.46 20.19
CA ASP A 96 -12.71 2.44 21.62
C ASP A 96 -13.60 1.23 22.00
N ARG A 97 -13.46 0.10 21.32
CA ARG A 97 -14.22 -1.12 21.65
C ARG A 97 -13.44 -2.39 21.31
N THR A 98 -13.55 -3.38 22.20
CA THR A 98 -13.04 -4.73 21.98
C THR A 98 -14.19 -5.66 21.63
N ARG A 99 -14.09 -6.37 20.49
CA ARG A 99 -15.07 -7.33 20.01
C ARG A 99 -14.56 -8.76 20.22
N LEU A 100 -15.30 -9.54 20.99
CA LEU A 100 -15.12 -11.00 21.12
C LEU A 100 -16.01 -11.70 20.09
N ILE A 101 -15.41 -12.47 19.18
CA ILE A 101 -16.09 -13.25 18.15
C ILE A 101 -15.93 -14.73 18.50
N ILE A 102 -17.05 -15.42 18.70
CA ILE A 102 -17.10 -16.86 18.97
C ILE A 102 -17.62 -17.55 17.71
N GLY A 103 -16.79 -18.37 17.08
CA GLY A 103 -17.15 -19.19 15.93
C GLY A 103 -17.91 -20.44 16.38
N LEU A 104 -19.09 -20.69 15.81
CA LEU A 104 -19.95 -21.83 16.13
C LEU A 104 -20.13 -22.75 14.91
N THR A 105 -20.48 -24.01 15.17
CA THR A 105 -20.88 -24.96 14.11
C THR A 105 -22.35 -24.75 13.72
N GLN A 106 -23.22 -24.48 14.69
CA GLN A 106 -24.63 -24.15 14.52
C GLN A 106 -25.02 -23.00 15.47
N LEU A 107 -25.98 -22.16 15.09
CA LEU A 107 -26.38 -21.05 15.96
C LEU A 107 -27.12 -21.56 17.21
N VAL A 108 -26.63 -21.20 18.40
CA VAL A 108 -27.24 -21.53 19.69
C VAL A 108 -27.35 -20.26 20.55
N PRO A 109 -28.35 -20.18 21.45
CA PRO A 109 -28.49 -19.03 22.34
C PRO A 109 -27.27 -18.92 23.28
N TYR A 110 -27.01 -17.70 23.73
CA TYR A 110 -25.96 -17.39 24.71
C TYR A 110 -26.50 -16.51 25.83
N ASN A 111 -25.82 -16.53 26.97
CA ASN A 111 -26.06 -15.62 28.07
C ASN A 111 -24.73 -15.00 28.51
N ALA A 112 -24.73 -13.70 28.80
CA ALA A 112 -23.57 -12.97 29.29
C ALA A 112 -23.92 -12.31 30.63
N ARG A 113 -23.13 -12.58 31.67
CA ARG A 113 -23.31 -12.01 33.02
C ARG A 113 -22.00 -11.46 33.55
N VAL A 114 -22.06 -10.28 34.16
CA VAL A 114 -20.91 -9.65 34.83
C VAL A 114 -20.98 -9.99 36.33
N GLU A 115 -19.88 -10.50 36.88
CA GLU A 115 -19.76 -10.83 38.30
C GLU A 115 -18.38 -10.34 38.80
N GLY A 116 -18.39 -9.29 39.62
CA GLY A 116 -17.17 -8.58 40.03
C GLY A 116 -16.42 -8.00 38.83
N ASN A 117 -15.12 -8.31 38.73
CA ASN A 117 -14.27 -7.92 37.60
C ASN A 117 -14.25 -8.94 36.47
N ASN A 118 -15.20 -9.89 36.42
CA ASN A 118 -15.24 -10.93 35.40
C ASN A 118 -16.53 -10.86 34.58
N LEU A 119 -16.44 -11.13 33.28
CA LEU A 119 -17.57 -11.37 32.40
C LEU A 119 -17.62 -12.85 32.02
N PHE A 120 -18.73 -13.51 32.34
CA PHE A 120 -18.98 -14.89 31.98
C PHE A 120 -19.94 -14.94 30.78
N VAL A 121 -19.53 -15.64 29.72
CA VAL A 121 -20.35 -15.87 28.52
C VAL A 121 -20.56 -17.37 28.37
N VAL A 122 -21.80 -17.81 28.56
CA VAL A 122 -22.20 -19.22 28.43
C VAL A 122 -22.92 -19.39 27.09
N VAL A 123 -22.43 -20.32 26.26
CA VAL A 123 -22.95 -20.62 24.94
C VAL A 123 -23.50 -22.05 24.92
N GLY A 124 -24.79 -22.22 24.57
CA GLY A 124 -25.44 -23.53 24.43
C GLY A 124 -26.91 -23.56 24.91
N LYS A 125 -27.60 -24.69 24.66
CA LYS A 125 -29.05 -24.85 24.93
C LYS A 125 -29.39 -24.63 26.41
N GLY A 126 -30.22 -23.61 26.69
CA GLY A 126 -30.77 -23.32 28.03
C GLY A 126 -30.73 -21.85 28.49
N ALA A 127 -30.31 -20.90 27.66
CA ALA A 127 -30.31 -19.47 28.00
C ALA A 127 -31.62 -18.79 27.57
N GLU A 128 -32.44 -18.34 28.52
CA GLU A 128 -33.63 -17.49 28.27
C GLU A 128 -33.23 -16.00 28.15
N PRO A 129 -33.73 -15.24 27.14
CA PRO A 129 -33.38 -13.83 26.97
C PRO A 129 -34.28 -12.87 27.78
N LYS A 130 -33.68 -11.93 28.52
CA LYS A 130 -34.33 -10.74 29.12
C LYS A 130 -33.97 -9.47 28.35
N THR A 131 -34.97 -8.69 27.96
CA THR A 131 -34.87 -7.37 27.29
C THR A 131 -34.57 -6.25 28.30
N ILE A 132 -33.67 -5.31 27.96
CA ILE A 132 -33.45 -4.06 28.71
C ILE A 132 -33.78 -2.84 27.84
N ALA A 133 -34.51 -1.91 28.47
CA ALA A 133 -35.17 -0.73 27.94
C ALA A 133 -34.24 0.47 27.63
N GLN A 134 -34.72 1.38 26.78
CA GLN A 134 -34.16 2.71 26.57
C GLN A 134 -35.12 3.79 27.12
N ALA A 135 -34.53 4.83 27.73
CA ALA A 135 -35.12 6.12 28.06
C ALA A 135 -34.04 7.21 27.88
N PRO A 136 -34.35 8.52 27.97
CA PRO A 136 -35.23 9.31 27.10
C PRO A 136 -34.49 10.55 26.53
N ARG A 137 -35.07 11.27 25.55
CA ARG A 137 -34.55 12.56 25.03
C ARG A 137 -35.55 13.70 25.31
N PRO A 138 -35.10 14.90 25.75
CA PRO A 138 -35.99 15.99 26.17
C PRO A 138 -36.41 16.95 25.03
N ALA A 139 -37.35 17.82 25.39
CA ALA A 139 -38.35 18.54 24.61
C ALA A 139 -37.91 19.84 23.91
N ALA A 140 -38.71 20.25 22.90
CA ALA A 140 -39.41 21.55 22.75
C ALA A 140 -39.88 21.69 21.29
N ALA A 141 -41.18 21.69 20.97
CA ALA A 141 -42.20 22.74 21.14
C ALA A 141 -42.59 23.29 19.75
N GLY A 142 -43.87 23.19 19.38
CA GLY A 142 -44.38 23.79 18.16
C GLY A 142 -45.69 23.18 17.63
N ALA A 143 -46.78 23.50 18.31
CA ALA A 143 -48.17 23.63 17.83
C ALA A 143 -48.72 22.68 16.74
N VAL A 144 -49.76 21.94 17.12
CA VAL A 144 -50.81 21.42 16.22
C VAL A 144 -51.62 22.62 15.67
N PRO A 145 -52.19 22.54 14.46
CA PRO A 145 -53.57 22.04 14.45
C PRO A 145 -53.91 21.05 13.33
N ALA A 146 -54.96 20.30 13.67
CA ALA A 146 -55.97 19.71 12.79
C ALA A 146 -55.55 18.63 11.79
N ARG A 147 -55.96 17.41 12.14
CA ARG A 147 -56.12 16.28 11.22
C ARG A 147 -57.04 16.67 10.05
N SER A 148 -56.60 16.37 8.83
CA SER A 148 -57.48 15.98 7.73
C SER A 148 -56.92 14.72 7.10
N ASN A 149 -57.69 13.62 7.18
CA ASN A 149 -57.46 12.42 6.39
C ASN A 149 -57.40 12.81 4.91
N ALA A 150 -56.23 12.64 4.30
CA ALA A 150 -56.04 12.49 2.87
C ALA A 150 -55.55 11.05 2.64
N PRO A 151 -55.92 10.40 1.52
CA PRO A 151 -55.65 8.98 1.30
C PRO A 151 -54.14 8.72 1.41
N VAL A 152 -53.77 7.59 2.01
CA VAL A 152 -52.39 7.10 2.05
C VAL A 152 -51.96 6.85 0.61
N GLY A 153 -51.43 7.89 -0.04
CA GLY A 153 -50.90 7.80 -1.39
C GLY A 153 -49.75 6.81 -1.39
N ARG A 154 -49.73 5.93 -2.38
CA ARG A 154 -48.57 5.07 -2.65
C ARG A 154 -47.35 5.97 -2.76
N ALA A 155 -46.34 5.76 -1.91
CA ALA A 155 -45.18 6.63 -1.84
C ALA A 155 -43.90 5.83 -1.59
N ILE A 156 -42.78 6.31 -2.11
CA ILE A 156 -41.45 5.83 -1.75
C ILE A 156 -41.01 6.61 -0.51
N ARG A 157 -40.72 5.88 0.58
CA ARG A 157 -40.32 6.43 1.88
C ARG A 157 -38.82 6.64 1.99
N GLY A 158 -38.02 5.87 1.25
CA GLY A 158 -36.56 5.97 1.28
C GLY A 158 -35.92 5.21 0.13
N VAL A 159 -34.74 5.68 -0.29
CA VAL A 159 -33.84 4.99 -1.22
C VAL A 159 -32.48 5.01 -0.56
N ASP A 160 -31.96 3.83 -0.23
CA ASP A 160 -30.68 3.63 0.44
C ASP A 160 -29.76 2.73 -0.41
N PHE A 161 -28.46 2.86 -0.20
CA PHE A 161 -27.45 2.03 -0.86
C PHE A 161 -26.56 1.36 0.16
N GLN A 162 -26.41 0.04 0.04
CA GLN A 162 -25.59 -0.76 0.94
C GLN A 162 -24.68 -1.70 0.15
N ARG A 163 -23.42 -1.78 0.58
CA ARG A 163 -22.47 -2.78 0.06
C ARG A 163 -22.75 -4.13 0.71
N GLY A 164 -23.02 -5.14 -0.11
CA GLY A 164 -23.16 -6.53 0.31
C GLY A 164 -21.83 -7.20 0.65
N THR A 165 -21.88 -8.37 1.27
CA THR A 165 -20.70 -9.06 1.80
C THR A 165 -19.84 -9.70 0.72
N GLN A 166 -20.39 -9.96 -0.47
CA GLN A 166 -19.66 -10.50 -1.62
C GLN A 166 -19.29 -9.42 -2.66
N GLY A 167 -19.43 -8.14 -2.29
CA GLY A 167 -19.10 -7.00 -3.16
C GLY A 167 -20.24 -6.55 -4.08
N GLU A 168 -21.44 -7.11 -3.93
CA GLU A 168 -22.66 -6.64 -4.59
C GLU A 168 -23.10 -5.26 -4.08
N GLY A 169 -23.70 -4.45 -4.96
CA GLY A 169 -24.35 -3.19 -4.60
C GLY A 169 -25.84 -3.43 -4.39
N ASN A 170 -26.34 -3.28 -3.17
CA ASN A 170 -27.75 -3.43 -2.83
C ASN A 170 -28.41 -2.05 -2.78
N VAL A 171 -29.36 -1.80 -3.68
CA VAL A 171 -30.22 -0.62 -3.64
C VAL A 171 -31.50 -1.01 -2.92
N VAL A 172 -31.73 -0.43 -1.73
CA VAL A 172 -32.87 -0.74 -0.86
C VAL A 172 -33.88 0.38 -0.95
N ILE A 173 -35.09 0.06 -1.43
CA ILE A 173 -36.17 1.01 -1.65
C ILE A 173 -37.27 0.71 -0.64
N ASP A 174 -37.51 1.66 0.26
CA ASP A 174 -38.56 1.58 1.26
C ASP A 174 -39.88 2.09 0.66
N LEU A 175 -40.88 1.22 0.59
CA LEU A 175 -42.19 1.45 -0.01
C LEU A 175 -43.24 1.70 1.08
N SER A 176 -44.23 2.53 0.78
CA SER A 176 -45.34 2.77 1.72
C SER A 176 -46.23 1.54 1.94
N ASP A 177 -46.27 0.63 0.97
CA ASP A 177 -47.14 -0.55 0.92
C ASP A 177 -46.44 -1.69 0.14
N PRO A 178 -46.53 -2.96 0.61
CA PRO A 178 -45.97 -4.13 -0.07
C PRO A 178 -46.59 -4.42 -1.46
N SER A 179 -47.78 -3.88 -1.76
CA SER A 179 -48.47 -4.05 -3.06
C SER A 179 -47.92 -3.17 -4.19
N ILE A 180 -46.91 -2.33 -3.91
CA ILE A 180 -46.26 -1.48 -4.91
C ILE A 180 -45.18 -2.31 -5.62
N ALA A 181 -45.47 -2.75 -6.85
CA ALA A 181 -44.51 -3.46 -7.70
C ALA A 181 -43.98 -2.54 -8.82
N PRO A 182 -42.67 -2.44 -9.04
CA PRO A 182 -42.11 -1.71 -10.18
C PRO A 182 -42.18 -2.51 -11.48
N ASP A 183 -42.28 -1.80 -12.59
CA ASP A 183 -41.87 -2.31 -13.90
C ASP A 183 -40.35 -2.10 -14.06
N ILE A 184 -39.60 -3.19 -14.16
CA ILE A 184 -38.13 -3.18 -14.20
C ILE A 184 -37.70 -3.41 -15.64
N GLN A 185 -36.95 -2.46 -16.20
CA GLN A 185 -36.44 -2.54 -17.56
C GLN A 185 -34.94 -2.27 -17.58
N GLU A 186 -34.20 -3.05 -18.36
CA GLU A 186 -32.80 -2.80 -18.64
C GLU A 186 -32.69 -2.07 -19.99
N ARG A 187 -32.23 -0.81 -19.99
CA ARG A 187 -32.00 -0.02 -21.21
C ARG A 187 -30.66 0.68 -21.12
N GLU A 188 -29.87 0.63 -22.19
CA GLU A 188 -28.58 1.31 -22.30
C GLU A 188 -27.61 0.99 -21.13
N GLY A 189 -27.64 -0.24 -20.62
CA GLY A 189 -26.81 -0.67 -19.49
C GLY A 189 -27.25 -0.12 -18.13
N LYS A 190 -28.44 0.47 -18.03
CA LYS A 190 -29.06 0.96 -16.79
C LYS A 190 -30.25 0.10 -16.39
N ILE A 191 -30.44 -0.09 -15.10
CA ILE A 191 -31.63 -0.73 -14.53
C ILE A 191 -32.62 0.37 -14.17
N ILE A 192 -33.76 0.43 -14.86
CA ILE A 192 -34.79 1.44 -14.70
C ILE A 192 -36.00 0.81 -14.03
N LEU A 193 -36.32 1.27 -12.82
CA LEU A 193 -37.48 0.85 -12.05
C LEU A 193 -38.57 1.93 -12.16
N ASN A 194 -39.70 1.59 -12.76
CA ASN A 194 -40.85 2.48 -12.92
C ASN A 194 -41.97 2.08 -11.96
N PHE A 195 -42.31 2.98 -11.05
CA PHE A 195 -43.41 2.80 -10.09
C PHE A 195 -44.62 3.63 -10.53
N ALA A 196 -45.67 2.96 -11.00
CA ALA A 196 -46.89 3.62 -11.47
C ALA A 196 -47.74 4.15 -10.31
N ARG A 197 -48.25 5.38 -10.42
CA ARG A 197 -49.09 6.04 -9.41
C ARG A 197 -48.45 6.11 -8.02
N THR A 198 -47.12 6.20 -7.97
CA THR A 198 -46.33 6.28 -6.74
C THR A 198 -45.67 7.65 -6.63
N GLN A 199 -45.88 8.33 -5.51
CA GLN A 199 -45.30 9.63 -5.23
C GLN A 199 -43.87 9.49 -4.70
N LEU A 200 -42.94 10.29 -5.24
CA LEU A 200 -41.59 10.45 -4.73
C LEU A 200 -41.44 11.83 -4.07
N PRO A 201 -41.32 11.91 -2.73
CA PRO A 201 -41.08 13.15 -2.01
C PRO A 201 -39.86 13.91 -2.54
N GLU A 202 -39.91 15.25 -2.56
CA GLU A 202 -38.79 16.10 -3.02
C GLU A 202 -37.43 15.78 -2.37
N PRO A 203 -37.34 15.48 -1.06
CA PRO A 203 -36.04 15.17 -0.43
C PRO A 203 -35.34 13.92 -0.99
N LEU A 204 -36.11 13.03 -1.63
CA LEU A 204 -35.58 11.78 -2.19
C LEU A 204 -35.26 11.90 -3.69
N ARG A 205 -35.45 13.08 -4.30
CA ARG A 205 -35.11 13.34 -5.72
C ARG A 205 -33.64 13.71 -5.87
N VAL A 206 -32.78 12.78 -5.50
CA VAL A 206 -31.33 12.98 -5.47
C VAL A 206 -30.61 11.93 -6.32
N ARG A 207 -29.43 12.31 -6.79
CA ARG A 207 -28.47 11.40 -7.41
C ARG A 207 -27.44 11.01 -6.35
N LEU A 208 -27.44 9.74 -5.96
CA LEU A 208 -26.45 9.15 -5.06
C LEU A 208 -25.22 8.72 -5.89
N ASP A 209 -24.04 9.22 -5.54
CA ASP A 209 -22.75 8.71 -6.02
C ASP A 209 -22.26 7.67 -5.01
N VAL A 210 -22.08 6.44 -5.47
CA VAL A 210 -21.74 5.28 -4.62
C VAL A 210 -20.44 4.60 -5.05
N LYS A 211 -19.61 5.30 -5.84
CA LYS A 211 -18.33 4.77 -6.34
C LYS A 211 -17.35 4.38 -5.23
N ASP A 212 -17.35 5.13 -4.12
CA ASP A 212 -16.43 4.90 -2.99
C ASP A 212 -16.69 3.57 -2.26
N PHE A 213 -17.85 2.95 -2.50
CA PHE A 213 -18.23 1.68 -1.85
C PHE A 213 -17.67 0.44 -2.55
N ALA A 214 -16.84 0.59 -3.59
CA ALA A 214 -16.19 -0.54 -4.29
C ALA A 214 -17.19 -1.65 -4.67
N THR A 215 -18.30 -1.25 -5.29
CA THR A 215 -19.34 -2.11 -5.86
C THR A 215 -19.50 -1.83 -7.36
N PRO A 216 -20.23 -2.67 -8.12
CA PRO A 216 -20.49 -2.41 -9.53
C PRO A 216 -21.37 -1.18 -9.78
N VAL A 217 -22.19 -0.76 -8.81
CA VAL A 217 -23.07 0.39 -8.97
C VAL A 217 -22.26 1.67 -8.82
N GLN A 218 -22.39 2.60 -9.77
CA GLN A 218 -21.73 3.90 -9.71
C GLN A 218 -22.69 4.99 -9.27
N PHE A 219 -23.90 5.02 -9.83
CA PHE A 219 -24.91 6.02 -9.50
C PHE A 219 -26.29 5.42 -9.30
N VAL A 220 -27.06 6.00 -8.37
CA VAL A 220 -28.49 5.74 -8.21
C VAL A 220 -29.21 7.08 -8.30
N ASN A 221 -30.12 7.22 -9.26
CA ASN A 221 -30.86 8.46 -9.47
C ASN A 221 -32.36 8.20 -9.30
N ALA A 222 -32.99 8.95 -8.41
CA ALA A 222 -34.43 8.88 -8.17
C ALA A 222 -35.09 10.16 -8.70
N SER A 223 -36.05 9.99 -9.60
CA SER A 223 -36.75 11.09 -10.27
C SER A 223 -38.26 10.88 -10.25
N ALA A 224 -39.02 11.98 -10.21
CA ALA A 224 -40.47 11.97 -10.21
C ALA A 224 -40.99 12.47 -11.56
N GLY A 225 -41.87 11.69 -12.21
CA GLY A 225 -42.70 12.11 -13.33
C GLY A 225 -44.10 12.54 -12.86
N SER A 226 -44.94 12.97 -13.81
CA SER A 226 -46.29 13.49 -13.53
C SER A 226 -47.22 12.51 -12.79
N ASP A 227 -47.05 11.20 -12.95
CA ASP A 227 -47.81 10.14 -12.25
C ASP A 227 -47.01 8.84 -12.05
N ARG A 228 -45.67 8.95 -12.00
CA ARG A 228 -44.78 7.80 -11.79
C ARG A 228 -43.50 8.22 -11.09
N ALA A 229 -42.94 7.35 -10.26
CA ALA A 229 -41.59 7.51 -9.75
C ALA A 229 -40.66 6.60 -10.55
N THR A 230 -39.49 7.11 -10.95
CA THR A 230 -38.49 6.36 -11.69
C THR A 230 -37.18 6.36 -10.94
N ILE A 231 -36.68 5.16 -10.60
CA ILE A 231 -35.34 4.97 -10.03
C ILE A 231 -34.47 4.33 -11.09
N SER A 232 -33.39 5.02 -11.49
CA SER A 232 -32.40 4.50 -12.43
C SER A 232 -31.10 4.18 -11.71
N ILE A 233 -30.65 2.95 -11.83
CA ILE A 233 -29.38 2.45 -11.28
C ILE A 233 -28.39 2.32 -12.44
N GLU A 234 -27.23 2.97 -12.31
CA GLU A 234 -26.15 3.00 -13.31
C GLU A 234 -24.97 2.15 -12.82
N PRO A 235 -24.89 0.87 -13.21
CA PRO A 235 -23.74 0.03 -12.97
C PRO A 235 -22.60 0.29 -13.97
N GLY A 236 -21.37 0.03 -13.55
CA GLY A 236 -20.18 0.04 -14.39
C GLY A 236 -19.76 -1.37 -14.79
N GLY A 237 -19.51 -1.59 -16.08
CA GLY A 237 -19.11 -2.88 -16.62
C GLY A 237 -20.27 -3.85 -16.81
N THR A 238 -19.97 -5.14 -16.90
CA THR A 238 -20.97 -6.21 -17.02
C THR A 238 -21.45 -6.65 -15.63
N PHE A 239 -22.76 -6.74 -15.47
CA PHE A 239 -23.40 -7.01 -14.19
C PHE A 239 -24.54 -8.01 -14.36
N ASP A 240 -24.89 -8.64 -13.24
CA ASP A 240 -26.12 -9.40 -13.09
C ASP A 240 -26.90 -8.80 -11.93
N TYR A 241 -28.23 -8.82 -12.01
CA TYR A 241 -29.07 -8.24 -10.96
C TYR A 241 -30.22 -9.16 -10.58
N SER A 242 -30.59 -9.10 -9.30
CA SER A 242 -31.74 -9.79 -8.75
C SER A 242 -32.59 -8.82 -7.96
N THR A 243 -33.91 -8.98 -8.05
CA THR A 243 -34.86 -8.16 -7.32
C THR A 243 -35.69 -9.05 -6.42
N TYR A 244 -35.77 -8.71 -5.14
CA TYR A 244 -36.66 -9.37 -4.20
C TYR A 244 -37.32 -8.30 -3.31
N GLN A 245 -38.58 -8.53 -3.01
CA GLN A 245 -39.37 -7.64 -2.18
C GLN A 245 -39.83 -8.41 -0.94
N THR A 246 -39.47 -7.89 0.23
CA THR A 246 -39.88 -8.45 1.51
C THR A 246 -40.58 -7.35 2.27
N ASP A 247 -41.85 -7.59 2.60
CA ASP A 247 -42.73 -6.59 3.20
C ASP A 247 -42.71 -5.27 2.39
N ASN A 248 -42.35 -4.18 3.06
CA ASN A 248 -42.27 -2.83 2.52
C ASN A 248 -40.90 -2.48 1.94
N LYS A 249 -39.97 -3.44 1.80
CA LYS A 249 -38.63 -3.19 1.26
C LYS A 249 -38.43 -3.95 -0.05
N LEU A 250 -38.12 -3.21 -1.11
CA LEU A 250 -37.65 -3.77 -2.37
C LEU A 250 -36.14 -3.62 -2.44
N THR A 251 -35.43 -4.74 -2.56
CA THR A 251 -33.97 -4.73 -2.72
C THR A 251 -33.60 -5.14 -4.13
N VAL A 252 -32.83 -4.29 -4.81
CA VAL A 252 -32.18 -4.61 -6.08
C VAL A 252 -30.72 -4.89 -5.79
N SER A 253 -30.31 -6.14 -5.92
CA SER A 253 -28.93 -6.57 -5.69
C SER A 253 -28.20 -6.69 -7.02
N VAL A 254 -27.15 -5.89 -7.21
CA VAL A 254 -26.34 -5.84 -8.42
C VAL A 254 -24.95 -6.41 -8.15
N ARG A 255 -24.60 -7.52 -8.80
CA ARG A 255 -23.32 -8.21 -8.65
C ARG A 255 -22.46 -8.08 -9.92
N PRO A 256 -21.12 -7.99 -9.81
CA PRO A 256 -20.24 -7.99 -10.98
C PRO A 256 -20.24 -9.39 -11.60
N MET A 257 -20.36 -9.48 -12.92
CA MET A 257 -20.18 -10.77 -13.59
C MET A 257 -18.69 -11.09 -13.73
N THR A 258 -18.30 -12.32 -13.40
CA THR A 258 -16.94 -12.79 -13.64
C THR A 258 -16.72 -13.15 -15.11
N VAL A 259 -15.46 -13.18 -15.57
CA VAL A 259 -15.10 -13.58 -16.94
C VAL A 259 -15.51 -15.03 -17.23
N GLU A 260 -15.56 -15.90 -16.21
CA GLU A 260 -16.10 -17.25 -16.35
C GLU A 260 -17.62 -17.29 -16.50
N ASP A 261 -18.35 -16.42 -15.80
CA ASP A 261 -19.81 -16.33 -15.93
C ASP A 261 -20.24 -15.67 -17.25
N LEU A 262 -19.45 -14.72 -17.76
CA LEU A 262 -19.60 -14.20 -19.13
C LEU A 262 -19.31 -15.28 -20.16
N ARG A 263 -18.23 -16.06 -19.99
CA ARG A 263 -17.95 -17.21 -20.84
C ARG A 263 -19.06 -18.25 -20.78
N LYS A 264 -19.65 -18.54 -19.61
CA LYS A 264 -20.78 -19.46 -19.46
C LYS A 264 -22.06 -18.93 -20.13
N ARG A 265 -22.37 -17.64 -19.95
CA ARG A 265 -23.55 -17.01 -20.57
C ARG A 265 -23.40 -16.84 -22.09
N ASP A 266 -22.20 -16.53 -22.55
CA ASP A 266 -21.86 -16.47 -23.97
C ASP A 266 -21.75 -17.88 -24.56
N THR A 267 -21.28 -18.91 -23.85
CA THR A 267 -21.34 -20.29 -24.35
C THR A 267 -22.77 -20.79 -24.44
N ASP A 268 -23.64 -20.42 -23.49
CA ASP A 268 -25.04 -20.87 -23.48
C ASP A 268 -25.92 -20.10 -24.48
N ARG A 269 -25.62 -18.82 -24.77
CA ARG A 269 -26.33 -18.02 -25.81
C ARG A 269 -25.71 -18.09 -27.20
N ALA A 270 -24.40 -18.31 -27.32
CA ALA A 270 -23.71 -18.35 -28.62
C ALA A 270 -23.56 -19.76 -29.20
N ALA A 271 -23.78 -20.83 -28.43
CA ALA A 271 -23.69 -22.19 -28.98
C ALA A 271 -24.80 -22.50 -30.01
N TYR A 272 -25.99 -21.93 -29.84
CA TYR A 272 -27.14 -22.21 -30.69
C TYR A 272 -27.93 -20.93 -30.98
N SER A 273 -27.79 -20.39 -32.19
CA SER A 273 -28.38 -19.12 -32.67
C SER A 273 -29.33 -19.30 -33.84
N GLY A 274 -29.55 -20.55 -34.27
CA GLY A 274 -30.36 -20.89 -35.43
C GLY A 274 -31.84 -20.53 -35.29
N GLU A 275 -32.49 -20.29 -36.44
CA GLU A 275 -33.95 -20.17 -36.52
C GLU A 275 -34.65 -21.36 -35.86
N LYS A 276 -35.75 -21.08 -35.16
CA LYS A 276 -36.44 -22.07 -34.34
C LYS A 276 -37.32 -22.96 -35.20
N LEU A 277 -37.22 -24.26 -34.98
CA LEU A 277 -37.95 -25.30 -35.70
C LEU A 277 -38.73 -26.16 -34.70
N SER A 278 -39.87 -26.68 -35.15
CA SER A 278 -40.66 -27.68 -34.40
C SER A 278 -40.86 -28.90 -35.29
N LEU A 279 -40.41 -30.06 -34.83
CA LEU A 279 -40.43 -31.32 -35.58
C LEU A 279 -41.02 -32.43 -34.70
N ASN A 280 -41.78 -33.34 -35.28
CA ASN A 280 -42.27 -34.51 -34.57
C ASN A 280 -42.20 -35.72 -35.49
N PHE A 281 -41.22 -36.59 -35.25
CA PHE A 281 -41.00 -37.80 -36.02
C PHE A 281 -40.94 -39.02 -35.12
N GLN A 282 -41.58 -40.09 -35.59
CA GLN A 282 -41.49 -41.42 -35.01
C GLN A 282 -40.79 -42.30 -36.04
N ASP A 283 -39.66 -42.88 -35.66
CA ASP A 283 -38.86 -43.81 -36.46
C ASP A 283 -38.54 -43.34 -37.89
N ILE A 284 -37.94 -42.15 -38.01
CA ILE A 284 -37.48 -41.59 -39.30
C ILE A 284 -35.99 -41.86 -39.51
N GLU A 285 -35.57 -42.10 -40.76
CA GLU A 285 -34.15 -42.24 -41.09
C GLU A 285 -33.36 -40.96 -40.78
N VAL A 286 -32.20 -41.10 -40.15
CA VAL A 286 -31.35 -39.96 -39.74
C VAL A 286 -30.95 -39.09 -40.94
N ARG A 287 -30.73 -39.67 -42.12
CA ARG A 287 -30.43 -38.94 -43.36
C ARG A 287 -31.57 -37.99 -43.75
N SER A 288 -32.81 -38.44 -43.66
CA SER A 288 -34.00 -37.64 -43.97
C SER A 288 -34.18 -36.47 -42.99
N VAL A 289 -33.85 -36.68 -41.70
CA VAL A 289 -33.88 -35.61 -40.69
C VAL A 289 -32.78 -34.59 -40.96
N LEU A 290 -31.56 -35.03 -41.27
CA LEU A 290 -30.44 -34.14 -41.60
C LEU A 290 -30.74 -33.34 -42.86
N GLN A 291 -31.35 -33.95 -43.87
CA GLN A 291 -31.75 -33.28 -45.10
C GLN A 291 -32.82 -32.22 -44.83
N LEU A 292 -33.84 -32.51 -44.02
CA LEU A 292 -34.87 -31.52 -43.67
C LEU A 292 -34.29 -30.32 -42.91
N ILE A 293 -33.32 -30.54 -42.02
CA ILE A 293 -32.62 -29.45 -41.31
C ILE A 293 -31.75 -28.65 -42.28
N ALA A 294 -31.11 -29.30 -43.25
CA ALA A 294 -30.30 -28.65 -44.28
C ALA A 294 -31.17 -27.81 -45.25
N ASP A 295 -32.31 -28.34 -45.67
CA ASP A 295 -33.31 -27.67 -46.52
C ASP A 295 -33.90 -26.45 -45.82
N PHE A 296 -34.18 -26.55 -44.51
CA PHE A 296 -34.66 -25.41 -43.70
C PHE A 296 -33.61 -24.29 -43.58
N THR A 297 -32.32 -24.64 -43.63
CA THR A 297 -31.21 -23.70 -43.41
C THR A 297 -30.51 -23.25 -44.70
N ASN A 298 -31.00 -23.69 -45.86
CA ASN A 298 -30.38 -23.50 -47.18
C ASN A 298 -28.89 -23.96 -47.24
N LEU A 299 -28.52 -24.94 -46.41
CA LEU A 299 -27.18 -25.53 -46.42
C LEU A 299 -27.15 -26.75 -47.33
N ASN A 300 -26.07 -26.92 -48.09
CA ASN A 300 -25.88 -28.13 -48.89
C ASN A 300 -25.37 -29.26 -47.97
N LEU A 301 -26.10 -30.37 -47.86
CA LEU A 301 -25.71 -31.52 -47.03
C LEU A 301 -24.99 -32.59 -47.86
N VAL A 302 -23.84 -33.03 -47.37
CA VAL A 302 -23.15 -34.25 -47.86
C VAL A 302 -23.08 -35.23 -46.71
N ALA A 303 -23.89 -36.29 -46.77
CA ALA A 303 -23.93 -37.35 -45.76
C ALA A 303 -23.24 -38.61 -46.28
N SER A 304 -22.26 -39.13 -45.53
CA SER A 304 -21.55 -40.38 -45.87
C SER A 304 -22.53 -41.57 -45.98
N ASP A 305 -22.21 -42.56 -46.80
CA ASP A 305 -23.05 -43.77 -47.00
C ASP A 305 -23.17 -44.62 -45.72
N THR A 306 -22.25 -44.41 -44.78
CA THR A 306 -22.18 -45.06 -43.47
C THR A 306 -23.15 -44.49 -42.44
N VAL A 307 -23.84 -43.38 -42.75
CA VAL A 307 -24.87 -42.80 -41.87
C VAL A 307 -26.17 -43.61 -41.98
N GLN A 308 -26.40 -44.51 -41.02
CA GLN A 308 -27.55 -45.43 -40.97
C GLN A 308 -28.30 -45.38 -39.62
N GLY A 309 -29.59 -45.74 -39.65
CA GLY A 309 -30.45 -45.90 -38.48
C GLY A 309 -31.62 -44.93 -38.40
N GLY A 310 -32.67 -45.34 -37.67
CA GLY A 310 -33.84 -44.53 -37.36
C GLY A 310 -33.68 -43.72 -36.08
N ILE A 311 -34.27 -42.53 -36.01
CA ILE A 311 -34.36 -41.70 -34.80
C ILE A 311 -35.82 -41.30 -34.56
N THR A 312 -36.23 -41.34 -33.30
CA THR A 312 -37.53 -40.81 -32.86
C THR A 312 -37.27 -39.53 -32.10
N LEU A 313 -37.85 -38.41 -32.55
CA LEU A 313 -37.56 -37.09 -32.00
C LEU A 313 -38.79 -36.19 -32.03
N ARG A 314 -39.06 -35.54 -30.91
CA ARG A 314 -40.08 -34.50 -30.77
C ARG A 314 -39.43 -33.22 -30.26
N LEU A 315 -39.32 -32.22 -31.14
CA LEU A 315 -38.79 -30.88 -30.87
C LEU A 315 -39.91 -29.86 -30.94
N GLN A 316 -39.96 -28.96 -29.97
CA GLN A 316 -40.89 -27.83 -29.97
C GLN A 316 -40.10 -26.55 -29.72
N ASN A 317 -40.15 -25.63 -30.68
CA ASN A 317 -39.52 -24.31 -30.60
C ASN A 317 -38.01 -24.36 -30.27
N VAL A 318 -37.29 -25.28 -30.92
CA VAL A 318 -35.85 -25.51 -30.70
C VAL A 318 -35.04 -24.93 -31.88
N PRO A 319 -33.98 -24.15 -31.65
CA PRO A 319 -33.04 -23.74 -32.70
C PRO A 319 -32.55 -24.91 -33.57
N TRP A 320 -32.47 -24.73 -34.89
CA TRP A 320 -32.10 -25.81 -35.82
C TRP A 320 -30.69 -26.38 -35.57
N ASP A 321 -29.75 -25.57 -35.10
CA ASP A 321 -28.38 -25.96 -34.79
C ASP A 321 -28.29 -26.81 -33.53
N GLN A 322 -29.17 -26.53 -32.54
CA GLN A 322 -29.39 -27.36 -31.38
C GLN A 322 -30.06 -28.69 -31.77
N ALA A 323 -31.05 -28.63 -32.65
CA ALA A 323 -31.70 -29.83 -33.19
C ALA A 323 -30.70 -30.73 -33.94
N LEU A 324 -29.86 -30.14 -34.79
CA LEU A 324 -28.80 -30.84 -35.51
C LEU A 324 -27.80 -31.50 -34.55
N ASP A 325 -27.30 -30.76 -33.56
CA ASP A 325 -26.35 -31.29 -32.58
C ASP A 325 -26.93 -32.45 -31.76
N LEU A 326 -28.21 -32.37 -31.39
CA LEU A 326 -28.89 -33.45 -30.68
C LEU A 326 -29.00 -34.72 -31.53
N VAL A 327 -29.30 -34.59 -32.82
CA VAL A 327 -29.36 -35.71 -33.77
C VAL A 327 -27.97 -36.34 -33.95
N LEU A 328 -26.93 -35.51 -34.10
CA LEU A 328 -25.55 -35.97 -34.27
C LEU A 328 -25.04 -36.72 -33.02
N LYS A 329 -25.22 -36.15 -31.82
CA LYS A 329 -24.80 -36.76 -30.54
C LYS A 329 -25.50 -38.08 -30.25
N THR A 330 -26.80 -38.17 -30.53
CA THR A 330 -27.59 -39.39 -30.26
C THR A 330 -27.15 -40.58 -31.12
N LYS A 331 -26.54 -40.31 -32.29
CA LYS A 331 -26.09 -41.33 -33.26
C LYS A 331 -24.58 -41.42 -33.42
N GLY A 332 -23.80 -40.71 -32.60
CA GLY A 332 -22.33 -40.73 -32.68
C GLY A 332 -21.76 -40.16 -33.98
N LEU A 333 -22.49 -39.24 -34.61
CA LEU A 333 -22.08 -38.56 -35.84
C LEU A 333 -21.41 -37.23 -35.49
N ASP A 334 -20.55 -36.75 -36.39
CA ASP A 334 -19.92 -35.44 -36.27
C ASP A 334 -20.13 -34.64 -37.57
N LYS A 335 -19.96 -33.32 -37.50
CA LYS A 335 -20.14 -32.39 -38.62
C LYS A 335 -18.89 -31.56 -38.88
N ARG A 336 -18.63 -31.26 -40.16
CA ARG A 336 -17.68 -30.23 -40.58
C ARG A 336 -18.34 -29.28 -41.56
N LYS A 337 -18.25 -27.98 -41.26
CA LYS A 337 -18.77 -26.92 -42.11
C LYS A 337 -17.63 -26.36 -42.95
N VAL A 338 -17.70 -26.53 -44.26
CA VAL A 338 -16.75 -25.92 -45.20
C VAL A 338 -17.56 -24.97 -46.09
N GLY A 339 -17.53 -23.68 -45.75
CA GLY A 339 -18.34 -22.66 -46.43
C GLY A 339 -19.86 -22.93 -46.31
N ASN A 340 -20.52 -23.16 -47.45
CA ASN A 340 -21.95 -23.48 -47.55
C ASN A 340 -22.29 -24.98 -47.55
N VAL A 341 -21.28 -25.84 -47.38
CA VAL A 341 -21.45 -27.30 -47.38
C VAL A 341 -21.29 -27.85 -45.96
N LEU A 342 -22.24 -28.68 -45.55
CA LEU A 342 -22.24 -29.41 -44.29
C LEU A 342 -21.90 -30.88 -44.57
N LEU A 343 -20.71 -31.31 -44.18
CA LEU A 343 -20.30 -32.71 -44.22
C LEU A 343 -20.74 -33.38 -42.91
N VAL A 344 -21.48 -34.49 -43.01
CA VAL A 344 -21.87 -35.32 -41.86
C VAL A 344 -21.43 -36.76 -42.09
N ALA A 345 -20.66 -37.30 -41.14
CA ALA A 345 -20.18 -38.67 -41.14
C ALA A 345 -20.02 -39.17 -39.69
N PRO A 346 -19.81 -40.48 -39.46
CA PRO A 346 -19.46 -41.00 -38.14
C PRO A 346 -18.23 -40.27 -37.57
N ALA A 347 -18.24 -39.99 -36.27
CA ALA A 347 -17.16 -39.22 -35.62
C ALA A 347 -15.77 -39.85 -35.84
N ASP A 348 -15.69 -41.18 -35.87
CA ASP A 348 -14.45 -41.93 -36.08
C ASP A 348 -13.87 -41.73 -37.49
N GLU A 349 -14.73 -41.59 -38.51
CA GLU A 349 -14.29 -41.38 -39.91
C GLU A 349 -13.71 -39.97 -40.10
N ILE A 350 -14.37 -38.96 -39.50
CA ILE A 350 -13.88 -37.57 -39.51
C ILE A 350 -12.56 -37.47 -38.74
N ALA A 351 -12.48 -38.06 -37.55
CA ALA A 351 -11.26 -38.06 -36.75
C ALA A 351 -10.09 -38.77 -37.46
N ALA A 352 -10.36 -39.88 -38.16
CA ALA A 352 -9.34 -40.57 -38.95
C ALA A 352 -8.84 -39.72 -40.13
N ARG A 353 -9.74 -39.04 -40.86
CA ARG A 353 -9.37 -38.14 -41.97
C ARG A 353 -8.57 -36.94 -41.47
N GLU A 354 -9.00 -36.28 -40.40
CA GLU A 354 -8.26 -35.15 -39.82
C GLU A 354 -6.90 -35.57 -39.31
N ARG A 355 -6.80 -36.75 -38.68
CA ARG A 355 -5.52 -37.30 -38.26
C ARG A 355 -4.60 -37.50 -39.45
N GLN A 356 -5.11 -38.07 -40.55
CA GLN A 356 -4.34 -38.27 -41.77
C GLN A 356 -3.94 -36.94 -42.44
N GLU A 357 -4.82 -35.95 -42.45
CA GLU A 357 -4.52 -34.59 -42.96
C GLU A 357 -3.46 -33.90 -42.11
N LEU A 358 -3.54 -33.97 -40.78
CA LEU A 358 -2.54 -33.42 -39.86
C LEU A 358 -1.21 -34.18 -39.97
N GLU A 359 -1.23 -35.51 -40.09
CA GLU A 359 -0.04 -36.32 -40.34
C GLU A 359 0.59 -35.98 -41.70
N SER A 360 -0.22 -35.76 -42.73
CA SER A 360 0.26 -35.30 -44.05
C SER A 360 0.86 -33.89 -43.97
N GLN A 361 0.21 -32.96 -43.28
CA GLN A 361 0.75 -31.62 -43.06
C GLN A 361 2.07 -31.65 -42.27
N LYS A 362 2.17 -32.50 -41.25
CA LYS A 362 3.43 -32.73 -40.52
C LYS A 362 4.50 -33.29 -41.45
N GLN A 363 4.18 -34.30 -42.27
CA GLN A 363 5.11 -34.86 -43.24
C GLN A 363 5.56 -33.81 -44.28
N ILE A 364 4.67 -32.93 -44.73
CA ILE A 364 5.02 -31.82 -45.63
C ILE A 364 5.97 -30.83 -44.92
N ALA A 365 5.67 -30.47 -43.68
CA ALA A 365 6.52 -29.60 -42.87
C ALA A 365 7.89 -30.23 -42.59
N ASP A 366 7.94 -31.53 -42.33
CA ASP A 366 9.17 -32.30 -42.13
C ASP A 366 9.96 -32.38 -43.45
N LEU A 367 9.32 -32.57 -44.59
CA LEU A 367 10.00 -32.64 -45.88
C LEU A 367 10.40 -31.26 -46.45
N ALA A 368 10.07 -30.17 -45.77
CA ALA A 368 10.45 -28.83 -46.21
C ALA A 368 11.98 -28.65 -46.23
N PRO A 369 12.53 -28.00 -47.28
CA PRO A 369 13.97 -27.78 -47.39
C PRO A 369 14.45 -26.74 -46.37
N LEU A 370 15.57 -27.05 -45.71
CA LEU A 370 16.26 -26.11 -44.81
C LEU A 370 17.09 -25.12 -45.63
N ARG A 371 17.09 -23.86 -45.22
CA ARG A 371 17.83 -22.76 -45.83
C ARG A 371 18.69 -22.07 -44.79
N ARG A 372 19.83 -21.54 -45.25
CA ARG A 372 20.72 -20.72 -44.42
C ARG A 372 20.48 -19.25 -44.73
N GLU A 373 20.21 -18.46 -43.69
CA GLU A 373 20.12 -17.01 -43.78
C GLU A 373 21.05 -16.37 -42.75
N LEU A 374 21.63 -15.23 -43.13
CA LEU A 374 22.45 -14.40 -42.26
C LEU A 374 21.69 -13.11 -42.00
N LEU A 375 21.38 -12.84 -40.73
CA LEU A 375 20.68 -11.65 -40.29
C LEU A 375 21.62 -10.79 -39.45
N GLN A 376 21.79 -9.54 -39.87
CA GLN A 376 22.59 -8.56 -39.12
C GLN A 376 21.71 -7.85 -38.09
N VAL A 377 22.23 -7.71 -36.86
CA VAL A 377 21.58 -6.99 -35.76
C VAL A 377 22.39 -5.73 -35.43
N ASN A 378 21.74 -4.58 -35.28
CA ASN A 378 22.43 -3.28 -35.20
C ASN A 378 22.51 -2.71 -33.78
N TYR A 379 21.42 -2.79 -33.02
CA TYR A 379 21.27 -2.18 -31.69
C TYR A 379 21.23 -3.22 -30.58
N ALA A 380 20.55 -4.34 -30.81
CA ALA A 380 20.45 -5.43 -29.85
C ALA A 380 21.63 -6.41 -29.97
N LYS A 381 21.87 -7.19 -28.91
CA LYS A 381 22.85 -8.30 -28.94
C LYS A 381 22.23 -9.49 -29.67
N ALA A 382 22.88 -9.96 -30.74
CA ALA A 382 22.46 -11.13 -31.50
C ALA A 382 22.33 -12.39 -30.64
N ALA A 383 23.19 -12.54 -29.62
CA ALA A 383 23.15 -13.65 -28.66
C ALA A 383 21.84 -13.70 -27.86
N ASP A 384 21.31 -12.54 -27.45
CA ASP A 384 20.09 -12.48 -26.65
C ASP A 384 18.85 -12.77 -27.50
N ILE A 385 18.81 -12.25 -28.74
CA ILE A 385 17.74 -12.56 -29.70
C ILE A 385 17.75 -14.05 -30.07
N ALA A 386 18.92 -14.65 -30.30
CA ALA A 386 19.02 -16.07 -30.63
C ALA A 386 18.50 -16.96 -29.48
N LYS A 387 18.82 -16.63 -28.23
CA LYS A 387 18.30 -17.33 -27.04
C LYS A 387 16.78 -17.18 -26.90
N LEU A 388 16.25 -15.97 -27.13
CA LEU A 388 14.82 -15.73 -27.12
C LEU A 388 14.11 -16.56 -28.19
N PHE A 389 14.63 -16.56 -29.42
CA PHE A 389 14.09 -17.35 -30.52
C PHE A 389 14.09 -18.85 -30.19
N GLN A 390 15.23 -19.39 -29.73
CA GLN A 390 15.31 -20.78 -29.27
C GLN A 390 14.26 -21.08 -28.19
N SER A 391 14.11 -20.22 -27.19
CA SER A 391 13.13 -20.45 -26.10
C SER A 391 11.68 -20.51 -26.58
N VAL A 392 11.31 -19.71 -27.58
CA VAL A 392 9.96 -19.69 -28.15
C VAL A 392 9.73 -20.90 -29.03
N THR A 393 10.72 -21.27 -29.85
CA THR A 393 10.62 -22.41 -30.76
C THR A 393 10.62 -23.75 -30.03
N SER A 394 11.38 -23.88 -28.93
CA SER A 394 11.40 -25.12 -28.13
C SER A 394 10.09 -25.34 -27.34
N ALA A 395 9.29 -24.28 -27.11
CA ALA A 395 7.97 -24.40 -26.48
C ALA A 395 6.89 -24.92 -27.45
N GLU A 396 7.01 -24.59 -28.75
CA GLU A 396 6.10 -25.07 -29.80
C GLU A 396 6.47 -26.46 -30.33
N ALA A 397 7.74 -26.83 -30.28
CA ALA A 397 8.26 -28.08 -30.82
C ALA A 397 8.54 -29.11 -29.72
N LYS A 398 7.56 -29.99 -29.45
CA LYS A 398 7.89 -31.34 -28.94
C LYS A 398 8.39 -32.19 -30.11
N ALA A 399 9.67 -32.56 -30.04
CA ALA A 399 10.40 -33.49 -30.89
C ALA A 399 10.78 -32.96 -32.30
N ASP A 400 12.09 -32.97 -32.56
CA ASP A 400 12.79 -32.63 -33.81
C ASP A 400 12.89 -31.15 -34.21
N GLU A 401 13.77 -30.42 -33.51
CA GLU A 401 14.37 -29.17 -33.99
C GLU A 401 15.20 -29.44 -35.25
N ARG A 402 14.55 -29.41 -36.41
CA ARG A 402 15.22 -29.45 -37.71
C ARG A 402 15.80 -28.08 -38.04
N GLY A 403 16.96 -27.80 -37.48
CA GLY A 403 17.71 -26.60 -37.79
C GLY A 403 18.63 -26.17 -36.66
N THR A 404 19.55 -25.25 -36.97
CA THR A 404 20.47 -24.69 -35.97
C THR A 404 20.47 -23.18 -36.09
N ILE A 405 20.64 -22.51 -34.96
CA ILE A 405 20.85 -21.06 -34.92
C ILE A 405 22.14 -20.82 -34.16
N THR A 406 23.08 -20.14 -34.80
CA THR A 406 24.37 -19.78 -34.23
C THR A 406 24.56 -18.27 -34.35
N VAL A 407 25.43 -17.72 -33.51
CA VAL A 407 25.70 -16.29 -33.47
C VAL A 407 27.18 -16.07 -33.70
N ASP A 408 27.52 -15.15 -34.61
CA ASP A 408 28.86 -14.60 -34.72
C ASP A 408 28.92 -13.31 -33.89
N GLU A 409 29.47 -13.41 -32.68
CA GLU A 409 29.58 -12.28 -31.74
C GLU A 409 30.47 -11.16 -32.28
N ARG A 410 31.49 -11.48 -33.10
CA ARG A 410 32.42 -10.48 -33.63
C ARG A 410 31.73 -9.53 -34.61
N THR A 411 30.77 -10.04 -35.37
CA THR A 411 30.02 -9.26 -36.38
C THR A 411 28.59 -8.96 -35.97
N ASN A 412 28.16 -9.37 -34.77
CA ASN A 412 26.80 -9.28 -34.25
C ASN A 412 25.74 -9.82 -35.25
N ASN A 413 26.07 -10.95 -35.89
CA ASN A 413 25.23 -11.58 -36.91
C ASN A 413 24.62 -12.88 -36.37
N ILE A 414 23.36 -13.11 -36.71
CA ILE A 414 22.65 -14.38 -36.47
C ILE A 414 22.75 -15.22 -37.75
N ILE A 415 23.26 -16.43 -37.63
CA ILE A 415 23.32 -17.41 -38.71
C ILE A 415 22.27 -18.49 -38.39
N ALA A 416 21.15 -18.47 -39.11
CA ALA A 416 20.06 -19.40 -38.92
C ALA A 416 20.00 -20.40 -40.08
N TYR A 417 19.91 -21.69 -39.75
CA TYR A 417 19.69 -22.79 -40.68
C TYR A 417 18.34 -23.44 -40.34
N GLN A 418 17.27 -23.02 -41.01
CA GLN A 418 15.88 -23.35 -40.66
C GLN A 418 14.98 -23.42 -41.91
N THR A 419 13.71 -23.80 -41.76
CA THR A 419 12.70 -23.72 -42.85
C THR A 419 12.36 -22.25 -43.18
N GLN A 420 11.82 -22.00 -44.39
CA GLN A 420 11.49 -20.65 -44.85
C GLN A 420 10.54 -19.91 -43.88
N ASP A 421 9.49 -20.58 -43.41
CA ASP A 421 8.50 -19.97 -42.51
C ASP A 421 9.12 -19.51 -41.18
N ARG A 422 10.06 -20.31 -40.64
CA ARG A 422 10.80 -19.98 -39.40
C ARG A 422 11.81 -18.86 -39.62
N LEU A 423 12.43 -18.76 -40.79
CA LEU A 423 13.31 -17.63 -41.14
C LEU A 423 12.51 -16.32 -41.27
N ASP A 424 11.33 -16.36 -41.87
CA ASP A 424 10.44 -15.19 -41.99
C ASP A 424 9.87 -14.76 -40.63
N GLU A 425 9.64 -15.71 -39.71
CA GLU A 425 9.34 -15.43 -38.31
C GLU A 425 10.52 -14.76 -37.59
N LEU A 426 11.74 -15.32 -37.69
CA LEU A 426 12.95 -14.73 -37.13
C LEU A 426 13.17 -13.31 -37.64
N ARG A 427 12.98 -13.06 -38.95
CA ARG A 427 13.12 -11.72 -39.53
C ARG A 427 12.13 -10.71 -38.93
N ARG A 428 10.88 -11.12 -38.71
CA ARG A 428 9.85 -10.28 -38.07
C ARG A 428 10.23 -9.96 -36.62
N ILE A 429 10.71 -10.95 -35.87
CA ILE A 429 11.15 -10.79 -34.48
C ILE A 429 12.35 -9.83 -34.40
N VAL A 430 13.38 -10.04 -35.24
CA VAL A 430 14.56 -9.15 -35.30
C VAL A 430 14.14 -7.72 -35.64
N ALA A 431 13.30 -7.52 -36.66
CA ALA A 431 12.85 -6.19 -37.07
C ALA A 431 12.06 -5.44 -35.97
N GLN A 432 11.35 -6.15 -35.11
CA GLN A 432 10.57 -5.55 -34.01
C GLN A 432 11.42 -5.29 -32.75
N LEU A 433 12.45 -6.10 -32.50
CA LEU A 433 13.32 -5.99 -31.32
C LEU A 433 14.55 -5.10 -31.53
N ASP A 434 15.08 -5.03 -32.75
CA ASP A 434 16.30 -4.27 -33.08
C ASP A 434 16.00 -2.77 -33.24
N ILE A 435 15.57 -2.14 -32.14
CA ILE A 435 15.31 -0.70 -32.07
C ILE A 435 16.36 0.01 -31.19
N PRO A 436 16.70 1.28 -31.47
CA PRO A 436 17.64 2.02 -30.65
C PRO A 436 17.09 2.25 -29.25
N VAL A 437 17.91 1.98 -28.23
CA VAL A 437 17.57 2.27 -26.83
C VAL A 437 17.60 3.77 -26.57
N ARG A 438 16.64 4.25 -25.79
CA ARG A 438 16.59 5.63 -25.33
C ARG A 438 17.65 5.85 -24.24
N GLN A 439 18.19 7.06 -24.18
CA GLN A 439 19.16 7.45 -23.16
C GLN A 439 18.51 8.38 -22.13
N VAL A 440 18.97 8.33 -20.89
CA VAL A 440 18.54 9.18 -19.78
C VAL A 440 19.76 9.88 -19.21
N MET A 441 19.67 11.19 -19.06
CA MET A 441 20.58 12.01 -18.25
C MET A 441 20.01 12.11 -16.84
N ILE A 442 20.81 11.82 -15.83
CA ILE A 442 20.44 11.94 -14.43
C ILE A 442 21.35 12.98 -13.78
N GLU A 443 20.74 14.02 -13.23
CA GLU A 443 21.40 15.02 -12.39
C GLU A 443 21.00 14.79 -10.94
N ALA A 444 21.99 14.61 -10.06
CA ALA A 444 21.77 14.70 -8.62
C ALA A 444 22.22 16.05 -8.09
N ARG A 445 21.52 16.58 -7.08
CA ARG A 445 21.98 17.73 -6.30
C ARG A 445 21.97 17.34 -4.84
N ILE A 446 23.12 17.44 -4.20
CA ILE A 446 23.29 17.14 -2.79
C ILE A 446 23.63 18.46 -2.12
N VAL A 447 22.74 18.91 -1.24
CA VAL A 447 22.84 20.20 -0.54
C VAL A 447 23.03 19.89 0.93
N GLU A 448 24.13 20.39 1.50
CA GLU A 448 24.40 20.32 2.93
C GLU A 448 24.46 21.73 3.50
N ALA A 449 23.62 22.02 4.49
CA ALA A 449 23.58 23.28 5.20
C ALA A 449 23.97 23.06 6.66
N ASN A 450 24.97 23.81 7.13
CA ASN A 450 25.48 23.73 8.49
C ASN A 450 25.36 25.10 9.16
N VAL A 451 24.85 25.11 10.40
CA VAL A 451 24.75 26.30 11.25
C VAL A 451 25.31 25.95 12.62
N ASP A 452 26.44 26.57 12.95
CA ASP A 452 27.15 26.44 14.22
C ASP A 452 26.99 27.72 15.05
N TYR A 453 26.70 27.55 16.34
CA TYR A 453 26.59 28.63 17.32
C TYR A 453 27.32 28.26 18.60
N ASP A 454 28.30 29.06 18.99
CA ASP A 454 29.05 28.88 20.24
C ASP A 454 28.99 30.15 21.08
N LYS A 455 28.67 30.00 22.37
CA LYS A 455 28.63 31.09 23.34
C LYS A 455 29.31 30.65 24.63
N SER A 456 30.25 31.44 25.12
CA SER A 456 30.97 31.18 26.36
C SER A 456 31.09 32.46 27.16
N LEU A 457 30.70 32.39 28.44
CA LEU A 457 30.89 33.47 29.41
C LEU A 457 31.60 32.89 30.62
N GLY A 458 32.73 33.49 30.97
CA GLY A 458 33.63 33.00 32.00
C GLY A 458 34.17 34.11 32.88
N VAL A 459 34.68 33.72 34.04
CA VAL A 459 35.22 34.64 35.05
C VAL A 459 36.53 34.10 35.57
N ARG A 460 37.50 35.00 35.75
CA ARG A 460 38.73 34.72 36.49
C ARG A 460 38.83 35.65 37.67
N TRP A 461 39.14 35.06 38.82
CA TRP A 461 39.52 35.80 40.01
C TRP A 461 40.94 35.44 40.34
N GLY A 462 41.79 36.46 40.43
CA GLY A 462 43.10 36.33 41.03
C GLY A 462 43.22 37.21 42.25
N GLY A 463 44.21 36.86 43.06
CA GLY A 463 44.53 37.68 44.19
C GLY A 463 45.70 37.15 44.97
N SER A 464 46.37 38.07 45.64
CA SER A 464 47.38 37.77 46.63
C SER A 464 47.28 38.73 47.81
N VAL A 465 47.50 38.18 49.00
CA VAL A 465 47.56 38.92 50.26
C VAL A 465 48.93 38.65 50.87
N GLN A 466 49.70 39.72 51.03
CA GLN A 466 51.00 39.72 51.68
C GLN A 466 50.87 40.34 53.06
N ASN A 467 50.93 39.51 54.11
CA ASN A 467 50.97 40.02 55.46
C ASN A 467 52.43 40.37 55.85
N GLN A 468 52.61 41.32 56.77
CA GLN A 468 53.94 41.69 57.28
C GLN A 468 54.61 40.58 58.14
N GLY A 469 53.98 39.40 58.26
CA GLY A 469 54.50 38.21 58.94
C GLY A 469 54.68 37.02 57.98
N ASN A 470 54.83 35.80 58.51
CA ASN A 470 55.13 34.59 57.73
C ASN A 470 53.93 33.99 56.95
N TRP A 471 52.77 34.65 56.92
CA TRP A 471 51.54 34.12 56.33
C TRP A 471 51.13 34.91 55.08
N ASN A 472 51.31 34.30 53.91
CA ASN A 472 50.86 34.86 52.65
C ASN A 472 49.78 33.96 52.04
N SER A 473 48.85 34.53 51.29
CA SER A 473 47.77 33.79 50.61
C SER A 473 47.68 34.21 49.16
N SER A 474 47.46 33.26 48.26
CA SER A 474 47.20 33.52 46.84
C SER A 474 46.45 32.35 46.19
N GLY A 475 46.03 32.56 44.94
CA GLY A 475 45.67 31.46 44.06
C GLY A 475 46.84 30.49 43.85
N VAL A 476 46.51 29.22 43.63
CA VAL A 476 47.45 28.13 43.35
C VAL A 476 46.95 27.38 42.12
N THR A 477 47.77 27.26 41.09
CA THR A 477 47.43 26.56 39.83
C THR A 477 48.42 25.42 39.57
N ASN A 478 47.91 24.22 39.24
CA ASN A 478 48.71 23.07 38.76
C ASN A 478 49.98 22.74 39.57
N GLY A 479 49.90 22.76 40.91
CA GLY A 479 51.01 22.30 41.77
C GLY A 479 52.27 23.16 41.73
N SER A 480 52.30 24.24 40.95
CA SER A 480 53.37 25.23 41.00
C SER A 480 53.09 26.18 42.16
N SER A 481 53.60 25.82 43.33
CA SER A 481 53.75 26.76 44.44
C SER A 481 54.82 27.77 44.04
N THR A 482 54.44 28.91 43.47
CA THR A 482 55.31 30.08 43.55
C THR A 482 55.29 30.51 45.01
N THR A 483 56.29 30.07 45.77
CA THR A 483 56.39 30.33 47.20
C THR A 483 56.39 31.83 47.43
N ILE A 484 55.28 32.36 47.95
CA ILE A 484 55.18 33.77 48.31
C ILE A 484 55.97 33.95 49.61
N GLY A 485 57.11 34.63 49.53
CA GLY A 485 57.94 34.93 50.69
C GLY A 485 59.46 34.86 50.48
N THR A 486 59.96 34.45 49.31
CA THR A 486 61.40 34.53 48.99
C THR A 486 61.77 35.95 48.57
N PRO A 487 62.72 36.64 49.24
CA PRO A 487 63.19 37.95 48.81
C PRO A 487 63.71 37.89 47.36
N GLY A 488 63.13 38.71 46.47
CA GLY A 488 63.46 38.72 45.03
C GLY A 488 62.48 37.96 44.12
N SER A 489 61.44 37.31 44.66
CA SER A 489 60.36 36.71 43.85
C SER A 489 59.38 37.78 43.38
N THR A 490 59.25 37.97 42.06
CA THR A 490 58.20 38.81 41.47
C THR A 490 56.87 38.08 41.61
N SER A 491 55.97 38.59 42.45
CA SER A 491 54.62 38.07 42.68
C SER A 491 53.83 38.06 41.36
N THR A 492 53.80 36.91 40.69
CA THR A 492 52.86 36.72 39.59
C THR A 492 51.51 36.44 40.22
N ASN A 493 50.56 37.33 40.02
CA ASN A 493 49.21 37.18 40.52
C ASN A 493 48.54 35.96 39.84
N GLN A 494 48.29 34.91 40.62
CA GLN A 494 47.69 33.66 40.14
C GLN A 494 46.18 33.63 40.43
N PRO A 495 45.35 33.15 39.49
CA PRO A 495 43.92 33.02 39.72
C PRO A 495 43.62 31.95 40.78
N PHE A 496 42.75 32.27 41.74
CA PHE A 496 42.15 31.30 42.67
C PHE A 496 40.80 30.76 42.16
N VAL A 497 40.17 31.45 41.21
CA VAL A 497 39.12 30.90 40.35
C VAL A 497 39.54 31.13 38.91
N ASP A 498 39.84 30.06 38.17
CA ASP A 498 40.09 30.15 36.73
C ASP A 498 38.96 29.47 35.97
N MET A 499 37.97 30.27 35.61
CA MET A 499 36.83 29.85 34.79
C MET A 499 36.69 30.76 33.57
N GLY A 500 37.82 31.26 33.05
CA GLY A 500 37.82 32.09 31.85
C GLY A 500 37.25 31.36 30.63
N ALA A 501 36.59 32.12 29.75
CA ALA A 501 36.13 31.63 28.46
C ALA A 501 37.36 31.32 27.57
N ALA A 502 37.49 30.07 27.11
CA ALA A 502 38.52 29.69 26.15
C ALA A 502 38.24 30.34 24.78
N GLY A 503 39.27 30.89 24.13
CA GLY A 503 39.11 31.58 22.84
C GLY A 503 38.27 32.87 22.90
N ASN A 504 38.30 33.55 24.06
CA ASN A 504 37.57 34.80 24.28
C ASN A 504 37.80 35.83 23.17
N THR A 505 36.71 36.39 22.64
CA THR A 505 36.77 37.52 21.68
C THR A 505 36.84 38.86 22.41
N SER A 506 36.44 38.88 23.68
CA SER A 506 36.40 40.09 24.50
C SER A 506 36.57 39.75 25.98
N GLY A 507 37.12 40.69 26.74
CA GLY A 507 37.21 40.60 28.19
C GLY A 507 37.39 41.97 28.83
N ILE A 508 36.98 42.08 30.10
CA ILE A 508 37.18 43.26 30.94
C ILE A 508 37.78 42.84 32.28
N GLY A 509 38.92 43.44 32.60
CA GLY A 509 39.63 43.24 33.86
C GLY A 509 39.48 44.46 34.77
N ILE A 510 39.21 44.22 36.05
CA ILE A 510 39.23 45.25 37.10
C ILE A 510 40.16 44.74 38.20
N ALA A 511 41.12 45.57 38.61
CA ALA A 511 42.05 45.24 39.68
C ALA A 511 41.92 46.26 40.82
N PHE A 512 41.95 45.74 42.04
CA PHE A 512 42.07 46.49 43.29
C PHE A 512 43.46 46.19 43.88
N ILE A 513 44.28 47.23 44.01
CA ILE A 513 45.70 47.11 44.36
C ILE A 513 46.00 48.03 45.54
N THR A 514 46.66 47.48 46.56
CA THR A 514 47.20 48.18 47.74
C THR A 514 48.59 47.62 48.06
N ASP A 515 49.28 48.18 49.05
CA ASP A 515 50.63 47.73 49.46
C ASP A 515 50.70 46.25 49.90
N ASN A 516 49.57 45.67 50.32
CA ASN A 516 49.50 44.32 50.91
C ASN A 516 48.45 43.40 50.28
N VAL A 517 47.54 43.93 49.46
CA VAL A 517 46.45 43.17 48.84
C VAL A 517 46.35 43.52 47.37
N LEU A 518 46.33 42.48 46.53
CA LEU A 518 46.00 42.55 45.12
C LEU A 518 44.79 41.63 44.91
N LEU A 519 43.74 42.16 44.30
CA LEU A 519 42.55 41.40 43.87
C LEU A 519 42.21 41.82 42.44
N ASP A 520 42.06 40.87 41.54
CA ASP A 520 41.60 41.11 40.19
C ASP A 520 40.39 40.25 39.84
N LEU A 521 39.53 40.85 39.02
CA LEU A 521 38.38 40.22 38.41
C LEU A 521 38.48 40.42 36.91
N GLU A 522 38.54 39.33 36.17
CA GLU A 522 38.46 39.33 34.71
C GLU A 522 37.17 38.65 34.26
N LEU A 523 36.29 39.38 33.58
CA LEU A 523 35.16 38.81 32.87
C LEU A 523 35.56 38.57 31.43
N THR A 524 35.27 37.39 30.91
CA THR A 524 35.64 36.98 29.55
C THR A 524 34.42 36.45 28.82
N ALA A 525 34.24 36.87 27.57
CA ALA A 525 33.08 36.51 26.76
C ALA A 525 33.49 36.16 25.33
N MET A 526 32.80 35.17 24.78
CA MET A 526 32.88 34.72 23.39
C MET A 526 31.47 34.45 22.88
N GLU A 527 31.16 34.95 21.69
CA GLU A 527 30.01 34.51 20.91
C GLU A 527 30.43 34.38 19.45
N LYS A 528 30.17 33.22 18.84
CA LYS A 528 30.56 32.89 17.48
C LYS A 528 29.37 32.25 16.77
N THR A 529 29.14 32.65 15.52
CA THR A 529 28.17 32.03 14.63
C THR A 529 28.86 31.71 13.31
N GLY A 530 28.67 30.49 12.81
CA GLY A 530 29.22 30.02 11.55
C GLY A 530 28.12 29.38 10.71
N ASN A 531 28.03 29.78 9.45
CA ASN A 531 27.09 29.18 8.49
C ASN A 531 27.88 28.64 7.30
N GLY A 532 27.51 27.46 6.82
CA GLY A 532 28.10 26.86 5.63
C GLY A 532 27.03 26.21 4.77
N GLU A 533 27.14 26.37 3.46
CA GLU A 533 26.31 25.68 2.47
C GLU A 533 27.22 25.01 1.45
N ILE A 534 27.05 23.70 1.24
CA ILE A 534 27.84 22.90 0.31
C ILE A 534 26.88 22.28 -0.69
N VAL A 535 27.10 22.56 -1.98
CA VAL A 535 26.29 22.01 -3.08
C VAL A 535 27.17 21.16 -3.99
N SER A 536 26.79 19.90 -4.17
CA SER A 536 27.44 18.97 -5.10
C SER A 536 26.47 18.51 -6.18
N GLN A 537 26.87 18.57 -7.45
CA GLN A 537 26.01 18.27 -8.60
C GLN A 537 26.62 17.23 -9.55
N PRO A 538 26.66 15.93 -9.21
CA PRO A 538 27.10 14.90 -10.14
C PRO A 538 26.04 14.66 -11.24
N LYS A 539 26.51 14.46 -12.47
CA LYS A 539 25.66 14.18 -13.63
C LYS A 539 26.17 12.97 -14.38
N VAL A 540 25.27 12.10 -14.83
CA VAL A 540 25.61 10.90 -15.60
C VAL A 540 24.57 10.67 -16.69
N VAL A 541 25.00 10.11 -17.82
CA VAL A 541 24.10 9.70 -18.92
C VAL A 541 24.24 8.20 -19.10
N THR A 542 23.12 7.50 -19.21
CA THR A 542 23.11 6.06 -19.43
C THR A 542 21.94 5.64 -20.32
N SER A 543 22.00 4.42 -20.86
CA SER A 543 20.91 3.82 -21.63
C SER A 543 19.82 3.28 -20.71
N ASP A 544 18.61 3.09 -21.25
CA ASP A 544 17.53 2.41 -20.54
C ASP A 544 17.99 1.04 -19.99
N LYS A 545 17.74 0.81 -18.69
CA LYS A 545 18.13 -0.39 -17.91
C LYS A 545 19.62 -0.64 -17.70
N GLU A 546 20.49 0.28 -18.10
CA GLU A 546 21.94 0.15 -17.90
C GLU A 546 22.40 0.96 -16.68
N THR A 547 23.11 0.30 -15.75
CA THR A 547 23.65 0.95 -14.56
C THR A 547 24.82 1.87 -14.92
N ALA A 548 24.79 3.09 -14.42
CA ALA A 548 25.92 4.00 -14.53
C ALA A 548 26.34 4.53 -13.15
N LYS A 549 27.66 4.66 -12.97
CA LYS A 549 28.28 5.10 -11.73
C LYS A 549 29.27 6.24 -12.01
N ILE A 550 29.14 7.34 -11.27
CA ILE A 550 30.10 8.44 -11.23
C ILE A 550 30.61 8.61 -9.81
N LEU A 551 31.93 8.66 -9.64
CA LEU A 551 32.60 8.75 -8.34
C LEU A 551 33.67 9.83 -8.37
N LYS A 552 33.73 10.65 -7.31
CA LYS A 552 34.79 11.64 -7.07
C LYS A 552 35.22 11.58 -5.61
N GLY A 553 36.49 11.26 -5.36
CA GLY A 553 37.00 11.22 -4.00
C GLY A 553 38.48 10.87 -3.91
N THR A 554 38.89 10.44 -2.74
CA THR A 554 40.26 10.01 -2.43
C THR A 554 40.25 8.68 -1.71
N GLU A 555 41.26 7.86 -1.95
CA GLU A 555 41.49 6.63 -1.21
C GLU A 555 42.42 6.87 -0.03
N ILE A 556 42.04 6.35 1.14
CA ILE A 556 42.80 6.51 2.38
C ILE A 556 43.37 5.14 2.77
N PRO A 557 44.69 5.03 2.99
CA PRO A 557 45.31 3.78 3.39
C PRO A 557 45.06 3.49 4.88
N TYR A 558 44.49 2.32 5.16
CA TYR A 558 44.33 1.75 6.49
C TYR A 558 45.33 0.61 6.69
N GLN A 559 45.94 0.56 7.85
CA GLN A 559 46.80 -0.57 8.22
C GLN A 559 45.94 -1.68 8.82
N GLU A 560 45.94 -2.86 8.19
CA GLU A 560 45.25 -4.06 8.64
C GLU A 560 46.29 -5.13 9.05
N ALA A 561 45.99 -5.90 10.10
CA ALA A 561 46.85 -7.03 10.48
C ALA A 561 46.69 -8.17 9.48
N SER A 562 47.77 -8.53 8.78
CA SER A 562 47.78 -9.70 7.89
C SER A 562 47.79 -10.99 8.69
N SER A 563 47.32 -12.09 8.08
CA SER A 563 47.37 -13.44 8.64
C SER A 563 48.78 -13.94 8.97
N SER A 564 49.82 -13.31 8.40
CA SER A 564 51.24 -13.58 8.68
C SER A 564 51.81 -12.77 9.86
N GLY A 565 51.02 -11.89 10.49
CA GLY A 565 51.50 -10.95 11.52
C GLY A 565 52.21 -9.71 10.96
N ALA A 566 52.33 -9.58 9.63
CA ALA A 566 52.81 -8.37 8.97
C ALA A 566 51.69 -7.33 8.80
N THR A 567 52.04 -6.06 8.72
CA THR A 567 51.08 -4.98 8.45
C THR A 567 50.76 -4.94 6.94
N SER A 568 49.48 -5.13 6.59
CA SER A 568 48.97 -4.94 5.22
C SER A 568 48.31 -3.56 5.10
N VAL A 569 48.36 -2.94 3.92
CA VAL A 569 47.70 -1.64 3.67
C VAL A 569 46.46 -1.87 2.80
N SER A 570 45.30 -1.46 3.31
CA SER A 570 43.97 -1.59 2.70
C SER A 570 43.44 -0.19 2.40
N PHE A 571 43.12 0.11 1.14
CA PHE A 571 42.58 1.41 0.76
C PHE A 571 41.07 1.45 0.99
N LYS A 572 40.60 2.45 1.74
CA LYS A 572 39.17 2.75 1.87
C LYS A 572 38.86 4.04 1.12
N GLU A 573 37.86 3.97 0.25
CA GLU A 573 37.40 5.13 -0.52
C GLU A 573 36.61 6.09 0.39
N ALA A 574 36.96 7.38 0.34
CA ALA A 574 36.15 8.47 0.84
C ALA A 574 35.76 9.35 -0.35
N SER A 575 34.56 9.12 -0.88
CA SER A 575 34.12 9.70 -2.13
C SER A 575 32.64 10.08 -2.14
N LEU A 576 32.31 11.03 -3.01
CA LEU A 576 30.96 11.24 -3.49
C LEU A 576 30.70 10.28 -4.66
N SER A 577 29.72 9.40 -4.52
CA SER A 577 29.30 8.48 -5.58
C SER A 577 27.82 8.62 -5.88
N LEU A 578 27.47 8.63 -7.17
CA LEU A 578 26.12 8.45 -7.66
C LEU A 578 26.13 7.21 -8.56
N GLU A 579 25.38 6.20 -8.15
CA GLU A 579 25.12 5.00 -8.93
C GLU A 579 23.62 4.92 -9.21
N VAL A 580 23.25 4.78 -10.48
CA VAL A 580 21.85 4.82 -10.90
C VAL A 580 21.57 3.86 -12.05
N THR A 581 20.43 3.19 -11.97
CA THR A 581 19.88 2.35 -13.04
C THR A 581 18.49 2.88 -13.41
N PRO A 582 18.32 3.57 -14.54
CA PRO A 582 17.03 4.08 -14.98
C PRO A 582 16.25 3.03 -15.78
N GLN A 583 14.93 3.13 -15.73
CA GLN A 583 14.00 2.38 -16.55
C GLN A 583 12.89 3.31 -17.02
N ILE A 584 12.75 3.46 -18.34
CA ILE A 584 11.75 4.31 -18.97
C ILE A 584 10.45 3.52 -19.15
N THR A 585 9.35 4.09 -18.68
CA THR A 585 8.01 3.52 -18.87
C THR A 585 7.37 4.02 -20.17
N PRO A 586 6.37 3.32 -20.73
CA PRO A 586 5.71 3.71 -21.98
C PRO A 586 5.06 5.10 -21.95
N ASP A 587 4.74 5.62 -20.78
CA ASP A 587 4.16 6.94 -20.54
C ASP A 587 5.21 8.04 -20.24
N ASN A 588 6.48 7.80 -20.60
CA ASN A 588 7.60 8.74 -20.43
C ASN A 588 7.93 9.11 -18.98
N ARG A 589 7.69 8.20 -18.03
CA ARG A 589 8.22 8.31 -16.67
C ARG A 589 9.48 7.47 -16.53
N ILE A 590 10.30 7.79 -15.53
CA ILE A 590 11.57 7.13 -15.28
C ILE A 590 11.54 6.54 -13.87
N ILE A 591 11.60 5.21 -13.81
CA ILE A 591 11.88 4.47 -12.58
C ILE A 591 13.40 4.47 -12.41
N MET A 592 13.91 4.89 -11.27
CA MET A 592 15.35 4.89 -11.00
C MET A 592 15.61 4.12 -9.72
N GLU A 593 16.54 3.18 -9.78
CA GLU A 593 17.21 2.65 -8.61
C GLU A 593 18.48 3.46 -8.39
N VAL A 594 18.58 4.12 -7.24
CA VAL A 594 19.58 5.15 -6.99
C VAL A 594 20.30 4.82 -5.69
N LYS A 595 21.62 4.83 -5.75
CA LYS A 595 22.51 4.80 -4.60
C LYS A 595 23.40 6.04 -4.62
N VAL A 596 23.16 6.94 -3.68
CA VAL A 596 23.98 8.14 -3.46
C VAL A 596 24.79 7.94 -2.20
N THR A 597 26.11 8.05 -2.29
CA THR A 597 27.00 8.04 -1.12
C THR A 597 27.81 9.34 -1.07
N LYS A 598 28.00 9.86 0.12
CA LYS A 598 28.83 11.03 0.41
C LYS A 598 29.68 10.69 1.62
N ASP A 599 30.88 10.23 1.33
CA ASP A 599 31.84 9.80 2.34
C ASP A 599 32.95 10.84 2.46
N GLU A 600 33.22 11.31 3.68
CA GLU A 600 34.23 12.33 3.97
C GLU A 600 35.15 11.91 5.12
N PRO A 601 36.48 12.11 4.99
CA PRO A 601 37.41 11.83 6.07
C PRO A 601 37.37 12.90 7.15
N ASP A 602 37.30 12.46 8.41
CA ASP A 602 37.40 13.34 9.57
C ASP A 602 38.85 13.39 10.08
N TYR A 603 39.61 14.39 9.60
CA TYR A 603 40.98 14.62 10.02
C TYR A 603 41.12 15.18 11.44
N LEU A 604 40.03 15.62 12.08
CA LEU A 604 40.06 16.16 13.45
C LEU A 604 39.98 15.05 14.50
N ASN A 605 39.29 13.95 14.19
CA ASN A 605 39.05 12.83 15.12
C ASN A 605 39.88 11.59 14.76
N LYS A 606 41.15 11.76 14.38
CA LYS A 606 42.06 10.66 14.01
C LYS A 606 42.32 9.73 15.18
N VAL A 607 42.38 8.43 14.89
CA VAL A 607 42.84 7.40 15.82
C VAL A 607 44.08 6.75 15.22
N GLN A 608 45.21 6.78 15.93
CA GLN A 608 46.49 6.22 15.44
C GLN A 608 46.90 6.77 14.05
N GLU A 609 46.80 8.10 13.85
CA GLU A 609 47.05 8.80 12.57
C GLU A 609 46.09 8.47 11.42
N VAL A 610 45.09 7.61 11.64
CA VAL A 610 44.09 7.24 10.63
C VAL A 610 42.78 8.00 10.89
N PRO A 611 42.28 8.79 9.92
CA PRO A 611 41.01 9.49 10.07
C PRO A 611 39.83 8.50 9.95
N PRO A 612 38.79 8.59 10.80
CA PRO A 612 37.52 7.89 10.53
C PRO A 612 36.80 8.53 9.33
N ILE A 613 35.97 7.76 8.64
CA ILE A 613 35.16 8.23 7.50
C ILE A 613 33.72 8.46 7.97
N LYS A 614 33.23 9.68 7.82
CA LYS A 614 31.81 10.00 7.96
C LYS A 614 31.09 9.57 6.69
N LYS A 615 30.07 8.72 6.84
CA LYS A 615 29.32 8.15 5.73
C LYS A 615 27.89 8.63 5.73
N ASN A 616 27.46 9.19 4.61
CA ASN A 616 26.08 9.53 4.34
C ASN A 616 25.63 8.75 3.11
N GLU A 617 24.64 7.88 3.23
CA GLU A 617 24.16 7.02 2.14
C GLU A 617 22.64 7.06 2.02
N VAL A 618 22.16 7.16 0.78
CA VAL A 618 20.74 7.07 0.44
C VAL A 618 20.59 6.01 -0.65
N ASN A 619 19.79 4.98 -0.36
CA ASN A 619 19.38 3.97 -1.32
C ASN A 619 17.87 4.03 -1.48
N ALA A 620 17.39 4.28 -2.70
CA ALA A 620 15.97 4.39 -2.98
C ALA A 620 15.63 3.94 -4.39
N LYS A 621 14.40 3.46 -4.54
CA LYS A 621 13.76 3.22 -5.84
C LYS A 621 12.59 4.18 -6.00
N VAL A 622 12.70 5.08 -6.97
CA VAL A 622 11.75 6.19 -7.16
C VAL A 622 11.22 6.23 -8.59
N LEU A 623 9.98 6.71 -8.75
CA LEU A 623 9.37 6.99 -10.05
C LEU A 623 9.23 8.51 -10.20
N VAL A 624 9.77 9.07 -11.27
CA VAL A 624 9.79 10.52 -11.52
C VAL A 624 9.38 10.78 -12.96
N ASN A 625 8.73 11.92 -13.21
CA ASN A 625 8.43 12.35 -14.58
C ASN A 625 9.68 12.89 -15.28
N ASP A 626 9.67 12.90 -16.61
CA ASP A 626 10.76 13.48 -17.40
C ASP A 626 10.97 14.97 -17.11
N GLY A 627 12.17 15.35 -16.69
CA GLY A 627 12.56 16.72 -16.40
C GLY A 627 12.13 17.27 -15.04
N GLU A 628 11.38 16.52 -14.24
CA GLU A 628 10.96 16.92 -12.90
C GLU A 628 12.00 16.56 -11.83
N THR A 629 12.05 17.37 -10.76
CA THR A 629 12.95 17.12 -9.64
C THR A 629 12.19 16.48 -8.48
N ILE A 630 12.74 15.39 -7.93
CA ILE A 630 12.25 14.76 -6.70
C ILE A 630 13.27 14.90 -5.57
N VAL A 631 12.79 15.04 -4.34
CA VAL A 631 13.61 14.89 -3.12
C VAL A 631 13.56 13.42 -2.71
N ILE A 632 14.69 12.74 -2.76
CA ILE A 632 14.75 11.31 -2.39
C ILE A 632 14.84 11.13 -0.89
N GLY A 633 15.51 12.05 -0.21
CA GLY A 633 15.65 12.03 1.23
C GLY A 633 16.54 13.13 1.76
N GLY A 634 16.62 13.18 3.08
CA GLY A 634 17.49 14.07 3.80
C GLY A 634 17.65 13.68 5.26
N VAL A 635 18.66 14.25 5.90
CA VAL A 635 18.94 14.05 7.33
C VAL A 635 19.09 15.41 7.98
N PHE A 636 18.30 15.66 9.02
CA PHE A 636 18.43 16.84 9.86
C PHE A 636 18.98 16.42 11.23
N SER A 637 20.06 17.07 11.67
CA SER A 637 20.68 16.87 12.96
C SER A 637 20.76 18.19 13.72
N ASN A 638 20.36 18.17 14.99
CA ASN A 638 20.54 19.29 15.90
C ASN A 638 21.15 18.80 17.21
N THR A 639 22.37 19.24 17.49
CA THR A 639 23.09 18.90 18.72
C THR A 639 23.29 20.15 19.55
N GLN A 640 22.68 20.17 20.74
CA GLN A 640 22.86 21.25 21.71
C GLN A 640 23.60 20.72 22.94
N SER A 641 24.69 21.39 23.30
CA SER A 641 25.47 21.12 24.50
C SER A 641 25.47 22.37 25.38
N LYS A 642 25.10 22.19 26.65
CA LYS A 642 25.17 23.23 27.67
C LYS A 642 25.99 22.72 28.84
N VAL A 643 27.15 23.33 29.05
CA VAL A 643 28.09 22.99 30.11
C VAL A 643 28.18 24.16 31.09
N VAL A 644 28.09 23.87 32.38
CA VAL A 644 28.22 24.87 33.44
C VAL A 644 29.26 24.39 34.43
N ASP A 645 30.43 25.02 34.40
CA ASP A 645 31.47 24.79 35.41
C ASP A 645 31.29 25.83 36.50
N LYS A 646 31.31 25.42 37.78
CA LYS A 646 31.05 26.35 38.88
C LYS A 646 31.84 25.99 40.13
N VAL A 647 32.13 27.00 40.94
CA VAL A 647 32.66 26.79 42.28
C VAL A 647 31.51 26.26 43.15
N PRO A 648 31.68 25.12 43.86
CA PRO A 648 30.66 24.60 44.76
C PRO A 648 30.20 25.67 45.75
N PHE A 649 28.91 25.70 46.07
CA PHE A 649 28.25 26.72 46.92
C PHE A 649 28.21 28.13 46.30
N LEU A 650 29.34 28.74 45.98
CA LEU A 650 29.42 30.14 45.50
C LEU A 650 28.77 30.35 44.13
N GLY A 651 28.87 29.37 43.22
CA GLY A 651 28.28 29.46 41.88
C GLY A 651 26.74 29.40 41.83
N ASP A 652 26.10 28.98 42.92
CA ASP A 652 24.63 28.84 43.01
C ASP A 652 23.96 30.02 43.72
N VAL A 653 24.73 31.00 44.22
CA VAL A 653 24.19 32.19 44.89
C VAL A 653 23.41 33.04 43.87
N PRO A 654 22.16 33.44 44.16
CA PRO A 654 21.41 34.34 43.28
C PRO A 654 22.18 35.64 43.01
N TYR A 655 22.12 36.11 41.76
CA TYR A 655 22.85 37.28 41.24
C TYR A 655 24.37 37.15 41.21
N LEU A 656 25.01 36.82 42.34
CA LEU A 656 26.47 36.77 42.50
C LEU A 656 27.10 35.48 41.97
N GLY A 657 26.36 34.38 41.86
CA GLY A 657 26.90 33.08 41.43
C GLY A 657 27.42 33.07 39.99
N ARG A 658 27.01 34.04 39.15
CA ARG A 658 27.58 34.24 37.81
C ARG A 658 29.05 34.66 37.83
N LEU A 659 29.54 35.23 38.94
CA LEU A 659 30.94 35.57 39.13
C LEU A 659 31.80 34.36 39.54
N PHE A 660 31.19 33.20 39.80
CA PHE A 660 31.88 31.99 40.26
C PHE A 660 31.56 30.77 39.39
N ARG A 661 31.20 31.01 38.12
CA ARG A 661 30.90 29.97 37.15
C ARG A 661 31.27 30.37 35.72
N ARG A 662 31.40 29.37 34.85
CA ARG A 662 31.49 29.49 33.40
C ARG A 662 30.30 28.80 32.76
N ASP A 663 29.59 29.54 31.92
CA ASP A 663 28.47 29.04 31.13
C ASP A 663 28.93 28.86 29.68
N LEU A 664 28.88 27.63 29.15
CA LEU A 664 29.19 27.30 27.76
C LEU A 664 27.97 26.69 27.08
N VAL A 665 27.57 27.28 25.95
CA VAL A 665 26.49 26.80 25.10
C VAL A 665 27.07 26.60 23.70
N SER A 666 26.94 25.39 23.17
CA SER A 666 27.31 25.05 21.80
C SER A 666 26.12 24.39 21.12
N GLU A 667 25.72 24.89 19.97
CA GLU A 667 24.61 24.39 19.16
C GLU A 667 25.09 24.18 17.74
N LYS A 668 24.88 22.97 17.22
CA LYS A 668 25.27 22.57 15.86
C LYS A 668 24.07 22.00 15.14
N LYS A 669 23.67 22.65 14.06
CA LYS A 669 22.60 22.20 13.15
C LYS A 669 23.22 21.80 11.82
N SER A 670 22.81 20.66 11.30
CA SER A 670 23.24 20.16 10.01
C SER A 670 22.02 19.58 9.28
N GLU A 671 21.85 19.96 8.02
CA GLU A 671 20.78 19.48 7.15
C GLU A 671 21.37 19.02 5.82
N LEU A 672 21.13 17.76 5.46
CA LEU A 672 21.51 17.17 4.18
C LEU A 672 20.25 16.88 3.38
N LEU A 673 20.17 17.35 2.13
CA LEU A 673 19.09 17.07 1.19
C LEU A 673 19.63 16.52 -0.12
N VAL A 674 18.98 15.48 -0.65
CA VAL A 674 19.35 14.85 -1.92
C VAL A 674 18.19 14.98 -2.93
N PHE A 675 18.44 15.71 -4.00
CA PHE A 675 17.53 15.92 -5.12
C PHE A 675 17.99 15.11 -6.33
N LEU A 676 17.05 14.57 -7.10
CA LEU A 676 17.31 13.99 -8.41
C LEU A 676 16.42 14.59 -9.48
N THR A 677 16.98 14.78 -10.67
CA THR A 677 16.27 15.22 -11.88
C THR A 677 16.68 14.34 -13.06
N PRO A 678 15.84 13.38 -13.49
CA PRO A 678 16.08 12.65 -14.73
C PRO A 678 15.59 13.44 -15.94
N ARG A 679 16.24 13.26 -17.08
CA ARG A 679 15.83 13.80 -18.37
C ARG A 679 16.06 12.80 -19.49
N ILE A 680 15.04 12.47 -20.27
CA ILE A 680 15.17 11.60 -21.42
C ILE A 680 15.82 12.38 -22.56
N MET A 681 16.90 11.82 -23.08
CA MET A 681 17.65 12.40 -24.19
C MET A 681 17.00 11.94 -25.51
N ASN A 682 16.43 12.89 -26.26
CA ASN A 682 16.01 12.62 -27.62
C ASN A 682 17.22 12.76 -28.55
N ASN A 683 17.38 11.82 -29.50
CA ASN A 683 18.52 11.71 -30.43
C ASN A 683 18.83 12.97 -31.27
N GLN A 684 18.05 14.04 -31.18
CA GLN A 684 18.26 15.29 -31.91
C GLN A 684 19.03 16.37 -31.12
N ALA A 685 19.28 16.19 -29.82
CA ALA A 685 19.82 17.25 -28.96
C ALA A 685 21.34 17.21 -28.71
N ILE A 686 22.09 16.26 -29.30
CA ILE A 686 23.55 16.12 -29.09
C ILE A 686 24.37 16.99 -30.07
N ALA A 687 23.70 17.77 -30.94
CA ALA A 687 24.36 18.86 -31.66
C ALA A 687 24.16 20.17 -30.87
N VAL A 688 25.28 20.80 -30.50
CA VAL A 688 25.40 22.17 -29.96
C VAL A 688 25.30 22.30 -28.43
N SER A 689 26.41 21.96 -27.76
CA SER A 689 27.01 22.87 -26.77
C SER A 689 28.50 22.55 -26.69
N ARG A 690 29.28 23.18 -27.58
CA ARG A 690 30.74 23.23 -27.51
C ARG A 690 31.16 24.60 -27.01
#